data_AF-A0A7Y0EY53-F1
#
_entry.id   AF-A0A7Y0EY53-F1
#
_cell.length_a   1.000
_cell.length_b   1.000
_cell.length_c   1.000
_cell.angle_alpha   90.00
_cell.angle_beta   90.00
_cell.angle_gamma   90.00
#
_symmetry.space_group_name_H-M   'P 1'
#
loop_
_entity.id
_entity.type
_entity.pdbx_description
1 polymer ?
#
loop_
_entity_poly.entity_id
_entity_poly.type
_entity_poly.pdbx_seq_one_letter_code
_entity_poly.pdbx_strand_id
1 'polypeptide(L)'
;MICQRCGAVNNGGSRFCEQCGAQLPAGSAAAQPNQPGVTANQVPAPGQNAAWPPAPGQAASGPSAPMPMPDQTMIDHPPLPGTSGTPAPAPGTPSVPAPATNAPYAASGYPTNSTNPTGPSATQPTTQPVPPSYAATVTAVAKRGPNKLVILLSIILVALLVAGTTLFFTYRAEMWGGKVLPDAASIASGVTSKNGKKSVVKAKDITAALKAKGLKVKTVPVFSGEERGAFLGYEGAQAGARVKQGSTVTVQESAGPGVPKDTVGKDVNKVTDTFADMGVPVHYKKVVIAQDSKTPEGQVAVTYPAPGVGLTEDEESDGIYIGVASKGDGIPVDILGQEKSDAVSALEAEGYDVTLKPHYSSEQYVGKISGSYPAPGSELSSGESVTLYYGIDKDSNMDVLSRDNSYNGRMASIQASAMIGMYCKNEVKDASKDCVTLEQSSSTPYGGTTSDDYQYLHIKGEDEDKDHLLGLSNFSQDISGAMLSADQYTDPNKLPMKNHLLLKDWGMFELYAGMDLPNCGTTTMTGSSVGEYCIDGVYKMADFSGGTMTPPAGAEHYSGPTGLTYEMKDFVVYFPVGSDVDSLESSGYFDADELAKANKEEKIDTTRPFILVRDKSLYDSTSDPVDDWAHQVDPFVPTNKSANGYQNEMEPMKPAPSGSTVYYLMEQNGDLDWDSLPDADVKVPASKSGADSSDSSDSSDKSTSKKSAKDMTLQEIRSTVSGGDFTPIAGKYCQKDNSSCITIDDTGKATSSGSKDLYMSPDDHTVSKLQLADADPRWVPEDVGLDLKGPDSDYQCGSYRGSDACYNGDEFFSEAEIFKPFEVAYIPAGTSSSKLEGLAASSYSSSYVAGKAKPDSSKAFLKIIYYHMNEAPLDETVYYLTE
;
A
#
# COMPACT_ATOMS: atom_id res chain seq x y z
N MET A 1 7.69 -12.84 -5.22
CA MET A 1 7.29 -13.05 -3.81
C MET A 1 6.00 -12.28 -3.50
N ILE A 2 5.26 -12.58 -2.42
CA ILE A 2 4.05 -11.84 -2.01
C ILE A 2 4.37 -10.93 -0.82
N CYS A 3 3.95 -9.67 -0.90
CA CYS A 3 4.07 -8.69 0.16
C CYS A 3 3.20 -9.07 1.37
N GLN A 4 3.80 -9.16 2.56
CA GLN A 4 3.04 -9.44 3.79
C GLN A 4 2.19 -8.25 4.26
N ARG A 5 2.53 -7.01 3.85
CA ARG A 5 1.76 -5.79 4.16
C ARG A 5 0.58 -5.55 3.24
N CYS A 6 0.79 -5.10 1.99
CA CYS A 6 -0.30 -4.79 1.06
C CYS A 6 -0.85 -5.99 0.28
N GLY A 7 -0.32 -7.20 0.49
CA GLY A 7 -0.76 -8.41 -0.22
C GLY A 7 -0.48 -8.43 -1.72
N ALA A 8 0.27 -7.46 -2.25
CA ALA A 8 0.63 -7.38 -3.67
C ALA A 8 1.60 -8.52 -4.07
N VAL A 9 1.48 -8.99 -5.31
CA VAL A 9 2.38 -9.99 -5.92
C VAL A 9 3.50 -9.26 -6.68
N ASN A 10 4.71 -9.81 -6.59
CA ASN A 10 5.95 -9.16 -7.02
C ASN A 10 6.91 -10.22 -7.58
N ASN A 11 7.95 -9.84 -8.32
CA ASN A 11 8.91 -10.77 -8.91
C ASN A 11 9.81 -11.47 -7.86
N GLY A 12 10.62 -12.42 -8.34
CA GLY A 12 11.45 -13.30 -7.50
C GLY A 12 12.79 -12.68 -7.06
N GLY A 13 13.39 -11.82 -7.89
CA GLY A 13 14.62 -11.10 -7.56
C GLY A 13 14.38 -9.82 -6.75
N SER A 14 13.19 -9.24 -6.89
CA SER A 14 12.79 -7.99 -6.24
C SER A 14 12.92 -8.11 -4.73
N ARG A 15 13.97 -7.47 -4.18
CA ARG A 15 14.18 -7.39 -2.73
C ARG A 15 13.00 -6.72 -2.03
N PHE A 16 12.18 -5.94 -2.76
CA PHE A 16 11.04 -5.18 -2.24
C PHE A 16 9.81 -5.32 -3.16
N CYS A 17 8.62 -4.95 -2.68
CA CYS A 17 7.35 -5.24 -3.35
C CYS A 17 6.90 -4.15 -4.34
N GLU A 18 6.46 -4.58 -5.51
CA GLU A 18 6.20 -3.82 -6.74
C GLU A 18 5.03 -2.84 -6.68
N GLN A 19 4.31 -2.75 -5.56
CA GLN A 19 3.25 -1.77 -5.34
C GLN A 19 3.45 -0.90 -4.08
N CYS A 20 3.54 -1.49 -2.88
CA CYS A 20 3.79 -0.74 -1.64
C CYS A 20 5.26 -0.69 -1.20
N GLY A 21 6.20 -1.15 -2.03
CA GLY A 21 7.64 -0.97 -1.84
C GLY A 21 8.31 -1.87 -0.80
N ALA A 22 7.65 -2.95 -0.41
CA ALA A 22 7.85 -3.65 0.86
C ALA A 22 8.90 -4.79 0.86
N GLN A 23 9.93 -4.86 1.74
CA GLN A 23 11.00 -5.89 1.59
C GLN A 23 10.46 -7.31 1.69
N LEU A 24 10.76 -8.06 0.65
CA LEU A 24 10.44 -9.46 0.51
C LEU A 24 11.69 -10.27 0.91
N PRO A 25 11.56 -11.39 1.65
CA PRO A 25 12.71 -12.08 2.26
C PRO A 25 13.88 -12.32 1.30
N ALA A 26 15.02 -11.67 1.56
CA ALA A 26 16.06 -11.46 0.55
C ALA A 26 16.80 -12.74 0.10
N GLY A 27 17.00 -12.88 -1.22
CA GLY A 27 17.56 -14.06 -1.87
C GLY A 27 18.71 -13.79 -2.85
N SER A 28 19.78 -13.11 -2.40
CA SER A 28 21.12 -13.04 -3.03
C SER A 28 21.21 -12.84 -4.56
N ALA A 29 21.31 -11.58 -5.00
CA ALA A 29 21.60 -11.22 -6.40
C ALA A 29 23.03 -11.60 -6.87
N ALA A 30 23.24 -11.67 -8.20
CA ALA A 30 24.53 -11.89 -8.84
C ALA A 30 24.71 -10.98 -10.07
N ALA A 31 25.91 -10.40 -10.25
CA ALA A 31 26.19 -9.37 -11.25
C ALA A 31 26.74 -9.91 -12.59
N GLN A 32 26.46 -9.17 -13.67
CA GLN A 32 27.13 -9.26 -14.99
C GLN A 32 28.43 -8.40 -15.00
N PRO A 33 29.19 -8.15 -16.11
CA PRO A 33 29.03 -8.60 -17.51
C PRO A 33 30.33 -9.01 -18.27
N ASN A 34 30.16 -9.23 -19.60
CA ASN A 34 31.13 -9.14 -20.72
C ASN A 34 32.05 -10.32 -21.13
N GLN A 35 31.70 -10.94 -22.29
CA GLN A 35 32.38 -10.85 -23.62
C GLN A 35 33.93 -10.73 -23.69
N PRO A 36 34.64 -11.29 -24.73
CA PRO A 36 34.17 -11.48 -26.11
C PRO A 36 34.55 -12.80 -26.84
N GLY A 37 33.83 -13.09 -27.94
CA GLY A 37 33.92 -14.33 -28.73
C GLY A 37 35.08 -14.53 -29.73
N VAL A 38 34.93 -15.53 -30.61
CA VAL A 38 35.77 -15.76 -31.81
C VAL A 38 34.98 -16.36 -32.98
N THR A 39 35.43 -16.00 -34.18
CA THR A 39 34.86 -16.18 -35.52
C THR A 39 34.93 -17.59 -36.16
N ALA A 40 34.09 -17.79 -37.19
CA ALA A 40 34.31 -18.65 -38.38
C ALA A 40 34.01 -20.18 -38.23
N ASN A 41 33.60 -20.94 -39.27
CA ASN A 41 33.50 -20.64 -40.71
C ASN A 41 32.53 -21.58 -41.49
N GLN A 42 32.00 -21.13 -42.64
CA GLN A 42 31.60 -21.90 -43.85
C GLN A 42 30.67 -23.15 -43.71
N VAL A 43 29.39 -23.15 -44.12
CA VAL A 43 28.86 -23.13 -45.52
C VAL A 43 29.44 -24.27 -46.40
N PRO A 44 28.63 -25.29 -46.81
CA PRO A 44 27.87 -25.16 -48.06
C PRO A 44 26.47 -25.82 -48.15
N ALA A 45 25.63 -25.25 -49.02
CA ALA A 45 24.35 -25.76 -49.54
C ALA A 45 24.56 -26.49 -50.92
N PRO A 46 23.57 -26.79 -51.81
CA PRO A 46 22.10 -26.60 -51.72
C PRO A 46 21.24 -27.80 -52.24
N GLY A 47 19.90 -27.66 -52.17
CA GLY A 47 18.93 -28.56 -52.79
C GLY A 47 17.67 -27.84 -53.32
N GLN A 48 17.38 -27.99 -54.62
CA GLN A 48 16.24 -27.43 -55.37
C GLN A 48 15.14 -28.51 -55.58
N ASN A 49 13.86 -28.27 -55.94
CA ASN A 49 13.04 -27.10 -56.32
C ASN A 49 11.54 -27.47 -56.15
N ALA A 50 10.66 -26.48 -55.92
CA ALA A 50 9.26 -26.50 -56.40
C ALA A 50 8.68 -25.07 -56.42
N ALA A 51 7.88 -24.71 -57.43
CA ALA A 51 7.30 -23.35 -57.56
C ALA A 51 5.92 -23.36 -58.25
N TRP A 52 5.05 -22.41 -57.86
CA TRP A 52 3.73 -22.14 -58.44
C TRP A 52 3.56 -20.62 -58.73
N PRO A 53 2.53 -20.19 -59.51
CA PRO A 53 2.69 -19.05 -60.43
C PRO A 53 2.24 -17.66 -59.91
N PRO A 54 2.70 -16.56 -60.56
CA PRO A 54 2.34 -15.18 -60.21
C PRO A 54 1.02 -14.69 -60.83
N ALA A 55 0.40 -13.71 -60.17
CA ALA A 55 -0.74 -12.93 -60.68
C ALA A 55 -0.26 -11.67 -61.46
N PRO A 56 -1.08 -11.09 -62.38
CA PRO A 56 -0.62 -10.09 -63.35
C PRO A 56 -0.56 -8.66 -62.78
N GLY A 57 0.28 -7.80 -63.39
CA GLY A 57 0.55 -6.45 -62.90
C GLY A 57 0.28 -5.31 -63.89
N GLN A 58 0.23 -4.11 -63.29
CA GLN A 58 0.53 -2.76 -63.83
C GLN A 58 -0.16 -2.24 -65.11
N ALA A 59 -0.64 -0.99 -64.99
CA ALA A 59 -0.47 0.05 -66.00
C ALA A 59 0.04 1.32 -65.29
N ALA A 60 0.99 2.06 -65.88
CA ALA A 60 1.68 3.17 -65.21
C ALA A 60 2.04 4.33 -66.15
N SER A 61 1.92 5.57 -65.66
CA SER A 61 2.56 6.81 -66.14
C SER A 61 2.16 7.96 -65.18
N GLY A 62 2.92 9.04 -64.94
CA GLY A 62 4.27 9.41 -65.38
C GLY A 62 4.86 10.48 -64.43
N PRO A 63 6.14 10.89 -64.59
CA PRO A 63 6.91 11.51 -63.51
C PRO A 63 6.83 13.05 -63.41
N SER A 64 7.21 13.60 -62.26
CA SER A 64 7.64 15.00 -62.06
C SER A 64 8.63 15.10 -60.88
N ALA A 65 9.43 16.17 -60.86
CA ALA A 65 10.66 16.29 -60.05
C ALA A 65 10.46 16.96 -58.67
N PRO A 66 11.37 16.75 -57.70
CA PRO A 66 11.22 17.26 -56.33
C PRO A 66 11.77 18.69 -56.12
N MET A 67 11.00 19.54 -55.42
CA MET A 67 11.41 20.80 -54.78
C MET A 67 10.33 21.23 -53.75
N PRO A 68 10.65 22.07 -52.76
CA PRO A 68 11.91 22.22 -52.02
C PRO A 68 11.68 22.21 -50.48
N MET A 69 12.76 22.17 -49.69
CA MET A 69 12.67 22.55 -48.27
C MET A 69 12.67 24.09 -48.12
N PRO A 70 11.86 24.67 -47.23
CA PRO A 70 12.01 26.06 -46.82
C PRO A 70 13.14 26.18 -45.78
N ASP A 71 14.11 27.06 -46.05
CA ASP A 71 15.19 27.41 -45.12
C ASP A 71 14.77 28.57 -44.19
N GLN A 72 15.59 28.84 -43.17
CA GLN A 72 15.38 29.75 -42.07
C GLN A 72 14.97 31.18 -42.47
N THR A 73 14.01 31.75 -41.73
CA THR A 73 13.92 33.21 -41.54
C THR A 73 13.79 33.52 -40.05
N MET A 74 14.72 34.32 -39.52
CA MET A 74 14.68 34.79 -38.13
C MET A 74 13.66 35.92 -37.99
N ILE A 75 13.02 36.02 -36.82
CA ILE A 75 12.44 37.27 -36.28
C ILE A 75 12.86 37.39 -34.81
N ASP A 76 13.28 38.58 -34.41
CA ASP A 76 14.03 38.84 -33.18
C ASP A 76 13.23 38.79 -31.86
N HIS A 77 13.92 38.41 -30.78
CA HIS A 77 13.51 38.77 -29.42
C HIS A 77 13.86 40.24 -29.12
N PRO A 78 12.97 41.03 -28.47
CA PRO A 78 13.31 42.37 -27.99
C PRO A 78 14.28 42.31 -26.78
N PRO A 79 15.33 43.16 -26.72
CA PRO A 79 16.41 43.02 -25.73
C PRO A 79 16.17 43.72 -24.39
N LEU A 80 16.80 43.17 -23.34
CA LEU A 80 17.00 43.81 -22.05
C LEU A 80 17.99 45.00 -22.15
N PRO A 81 17.72 46.16 -21.53
CA PRO A 81 18.70 47.24 -21.41
C PRO A 81 19.65 46.99 -20.22
N GLY A 82 20.94 46.77 -20.49
CA GLY A 82 21.96 46.55 -19.45
C GLY A 82 23.23 47.37 -19.65
N THR A 83 23.50 48.31 -18.73
CA THR A 83 24.77 49.07 -18.59
C THR A 83 24.91 49.57 -17.14
N SER A 84 26.08 49.64 -16.49
CA SER A 84 27.40 49.00 -16.67
C SER A 84 28.31 49.51 -15.53
N GLY A 85 29.07 48.66 -14.82
CA GLY A 85 30.06 49.19 -13.86
C GLY A 85 30.74 48.19 -12.92
N THR A 86 32.07 48.10 -13.04
CA THR A 86 33.05 47.48 -12.11
C THR A 86 34.35 48.30 -12.20
N PRO A 87 35.38 48.16 -11.31
CA PRO A 87 35.54 47.27 -10.15
C PRO A 87 35.85 48.01 -8.82
N ALA A 88 36.28 47.27 -7.77
CA ALA A 88 36.56 47.73 -6.40
C ALA A 88 37.95 48.43 -6.22
N PRO A 89 38.31 49.01 -5.05
CA PRO A 89 38.69 48.22 -3.84
C PRO A 89 38.29 48.83 -2.46
N ALA A 90 38.62 48.12 -1.37
CA ALA A 90 38.53 48.60 0.03
C ALA A 90 39.80 49.41 0.44
N PRO A 91 39.78 50.18 1.57
CA PRO A 91 40.22 49.60 2.86
C PRO A 91 39.69 50.25 4.16
N GLY A 92 39.89 49.56 5.30
CA GLY A 92 40.37 50.18 6.56
C GLY A 92 39.36 50.62 7.64
N THR A 93 39.66 50.25 8.89
CA THR A 93 39.08 50.83 10.12
C THR A 93 39.93 52.01 10.63
N PRO A 94 39.40 52.83 11.56
CA PRO A 94 40.14 53.05 12.82
C PRO A 94 39.26 53.16 14.09
N SER A 95 39.91 53.38 15.23
CA SER A 95 39.40 53.15 16.60
C SER A 95 38.96 54.40 17.40
N VAL A 96 38.42 54.17 18.61
CA VAL A 96 37.98 55.14 19.65
C VAL A 96 39.11 56.07 20.18
N PRO A 97 38.77 57.27 20.70
CA PRO A 97 38.85 57.55 22.16
C PRO A 97 37.67 58.43 22.70
N ALA A 98 37.05 58.18 23.87
CA ALA A 98 37.46 58.45 25.28
C ALA A 98 37.44 59.96 25.69
N PRO A 99 37.54 60.40 26.98
CA PRO A 99 37.28 59.76 28.30
C PRO A 99 36.48 60.66 29.32
N ALA A 100 36.20 60.19 30.56
CA ALA A 100 36.42 60.94 31.85
C ALA A 100 35.83 60.26 33.14
N THR A 101 36.70 59.83 34.06
CA THR A 101 36.69 59.97 35.57
C THR A 101 35.36 59.99 36.39
N ASN A 102 35.21 59.37 37.58
CA ASN A 102 36.15 58.97 38.66
C ASN A 102 35.63 57.81 39.55
N ALA A 103 36.46 57.28 40.46
CA ALA A 103 36.19 56.22 41.47
C ALA A 103 36.70 56.67 42.89
N PRO A 104 37.05 55.85 43.93
CA PRO A 104 36.95 54.37 44.18
C PRO A 104 36.57 53.94 45.64
N TYR A 105 36.74 52.63 45.97
CA TYR A 105 36.66 51.91 47.29
C TYR A 105 35.25 51.64 47.87
N ALA A 106 34.88 50.48 48.46
CA ALA A 106 35.53 49.19 48.81
C ALA A 106 34.47 48.13 49.26
N ALA A 107 34.69 46.82 49.50
CA ALA A 107 35.65 45.79 49.03
C ALA A 107 35.28 44.37 49.61
N SER A 108 35.83 43.27 49.04
CA SER A 108 35.79 41.84 49.49
C SER A 108 34.44 41.07 49.53
N GLY A 109 34.34 39.76 49.20
CA GLY A 109 35.28 38.86 48.49
C GLY A 109 34.95 37.34 48.53
N TYR A 110 35.34 36.61 47.46
CA TYR A 110 35.56 35.13 47.36
C TYR A 110 34.34 34.14 47.27
N PRO A 111 34.51 32.90 46.70
CA PRO A 111 33.53 32.36 45.72
C PRO A 111 33.25 30.82 45.75
N THR A 112 32.50 30.37 44.73
CA THR A 112 32.40 29.05 44.06
C THR A 112 33.02 27.74 44.64
N ASN A 113 32.21 26.68 44.47
CA ASN A 113 32.51 25.36 43.87
C ASN A 113 32.43 24.09 44.76
N SER A 114 32.57 22.91 44.12
CA SER A 114 31.87 21.66 44.45
C SER A 114 32.78 20.50 44.90
N THR A 115 32.15 19.33 45.10
CA THR A 115 32.69 17.95 45.20
C THR A 115 33.41 17.46 46.48
N ASN A 116 33.26 16.15 46.70
CA ASN A 116 33.80 15.25 47.76
C ASN A 116 34.79 14.25 47.05
N PRO A 117 35.40 13.17 47.63
CA PRO A 117 35.15 12.46 48.90
C PRO A 117 36.41 11.90 49.66
N THR A 118 36.18 10.90 50.55
CA THR A 118 37.12 9.89 51.15
C THR A 118 37.96 10.20 52.41
N GLY A 119 38.20 9.17 53.26
CA GLY A 119 38.74 9.23 54.65
C GLY A 119 40.18 8.66 54.82
N PRO A 120 40.58 7.93 55.92
CA PRO A 120 39.78 7.32 57.02
C PRO A 120 40.36 7.33 58.49
N SER A 121 39.57 6.82 59.45
CA SER A 121 39.91 6.07 60.71
C SER A 121 40.69 6.63 61.95
N ALA A 122 40.26 6.12 63.14
CA ALA A 122 40.87 6.12 64.49
C ALA A 122 41.01 7.48 65.24
N THR A 123 40.98 7.61 66.59
CA THR A 123 41.16 6.64 67.72
C THR A 123 40.34 7.05 68.97
N GLN A 124 40.16 6.14 69.95
CA GLN A 124 39.63 6.34 71.33
C GLN A 124 40.74 6.82 72.34
N PRO A 125 40.62 6.91 73.71
CA PRO A 125 39.56 6.49 74.66
C PRO A 125 39.22 7.46 75.85
N THR A 126 38.41 6.98 76.82
CA THR A 126 38.28 7.41 78.26
C THR A 126 37.64 8.78 78.61
N THR A 127 36.90 8.99 79.73
CA THR A 127 36.50 8.13 80.88
C THR A 127 35.10 8.47 81.44
N GLN A 128 34.53 7.59 82.27
CA GLN A 128 33.21 7.71 82.96
C GLN A 128 33.39 8.08 84.47
N PRO A 129 32.35 8.46 85.26
CA PRO A 129 31.38 7.49 85.85
C PRO A 129 29.92 8.01 86.08
N VAL A 130 29.04 7.15 86.64
CA VAL A 130 27.54 7.27 86.74
C VAL A 130 27.04 6.43 87.96
N PRO A 131 25.73 6.38 88.34
CA PRO A 131 24.80 7.35 88.96
C PRO A 131 24.66 7.11 90.52
N PRO A 132 23.54 7.44 91.24
CA PRO A 132 22.22 6.77 91.17
C PRO A 132 21.00 7.73 91.27
N SER A 133 19.82 7.25 91.70
CA SER A 133 18.50 7.80 91.34
C SER A 133 17.47 7.95 92.50
N TYR A 134 16.29 8.47 92.13
CA TYR A 134 14.95 8.36 92.77
C TYR A 134 14.43 9.37 93.81
N ALA A 135 13.09 9.47 93.77
CA ALA A 135 12.12 9.99 94.73
C ALA A 135 11.90 11.52 94.83
N ALA A 136 10.70 11.88 95.29
CA ALA A 136 10.14 13.23 95.27
C ALA A 136 9.48 13.58 96.60
N THR A 137 9.24 14.88 96.87
CA THR A 137 8.15 15.35 97.76
C THR A 137 7.81 16.82 97.50
N VAL A 138 6.73 17.30 98.11
CA VAL A 138 6.02 18.55 97.77
C VAL A 138 6.06 19.57 98.91
N THR A 139 6.24 20.86 98.61
CA THR A 139 5.64 22.06 99.27
C THR A 139 6.33 23.35 98.77
N ALA A 140 5.73 24.54 98.76
CA ALA A 140 4.31 24.94 98.81
C ALA A 140 4.14 26.30 98.11
N VAL A 141 2.96 26.58 97.54
CA VAL A 141 2.69 27.84 96.82
C VAL A 141 2.06 28.90 97.74
N ALA A 142 2.73 30.04 97.90
CA ALA A 142 2.16 31.22 98.56
C ALA A 142 1.19 31.95 97.63
N LYS A 143 -0.08 32.08 98.02
CA LYS A 143 -1.10 32.80 97.24
C LYS A 143 -0.82 34.31 97.20
N ARG A 144 -0.73 34.88 96.00
CA ARG A 144 -1.01 36.30 95.72
C ARG A 144 -2.30 36.39 94.88
N GLY A 145 -3.03 37.50 95.04
CA GLY A 145 -4.35 37.70 94.41
C GLY A 145 -4.31 37.78 92.88
N PRO A 146 -5.48 37.71 92.20
CA PRO A 146 -5.58 37.68 90.75
C PRO A 146 -5.01 38.97 90.13
N ASN A 147 -3.79 38.89 89.61
CA ASN A 147 -3.14 40.02 88.96
C ASN A 147 -3.78 40.25 87.59
N LYS A 148 -4.50 41.37 87.43
CA LYS A 148 -5.26 41.70 86.21
C LYS A 148 -4.41 41.65 84.94
N LEU A 149 -3.10 41.91 85.05
CA LEU A 149 -2.15 41.83 83.94
C LEU A 149 -1.96 40.40 83.40
N VAL A 150 -2.05 39.37 84.26
CA VAL A 150 -1.98 37.96 83.84
C VAL A 150 -3.26 37.54 83.10
N ILE A 151 -4.42 38.05 83.55
CA ILE A 151 -5.71 37.82 82.89
C ILE A 151 -5.74 38.54 81.53
N LEU A 152 -5.20 39.76 81.45
CA LEU A 152 -5.10 40.49 80.18
C LEU A 152 -4.16 39.77 79.19
N LEU A 153 -3.01 39.29 79.66
CA LEU A 153 -2.06 38.53 78.82
C LEU A 153 -2.61 37.17 78.40
N SER A 154 -3.37 36.45 79.24
CA SER A 154 -4.00 35.20 78.82
C SER A 154 -5.16 35.43 77.83
N ILE A 155 -5.94 36.52 77.98
CA ILE A 155 -6.92 36.94 76.97
C ILE A 155 -6.23 37.28 75.65
N ILE A 156 -5.11 38.01 75.67
CA ILE A 156 -4.33 38.33 74.45
C ILE A 156 -3.75 37.07 73.83
N LEU A 157 -3.21 36.14 74.63
CA LEU A 157 -2.67 34.87 74.11
C LEU A 157 -3.77 34.00 73.49
N VAL A 158 -4.95 33.90 74.14
CA VAL A 158 -6.11 33.19 73.58
C VAL A 158 -6.63 33.90 72.33
N ALA A 159 -6.68 35.23 72.30
CA ALA A 159 -7.05 35.99 71.10
C ALA A 159 -6.05 35.80 69.95
N LEU A 160 -4.74 35.71 70.23
CA LEU A 160 -3.71 35.40 69.24
C LEU A 160 -3.76 33.94 68.77
N LEU A 161 -4.14 32.99 69.63
CA LEU A 161 -4.38 31.59 69.25
C LEU A 161 -5.66 31.45 68.41
N VAL A 162 -6.73 32.18 68.73
CA VAL A 162 -7.97 32.24 67.94
C VAL A 162 -7.75 32.96 66.61
N ALA A 163 -6.98 34.05 66.59
CA ALA A 163 -6.58 34.74 65.36
C ALA A 163 -5.65 33.85 64.49
N GLY A 164 -4.64 33.22 65.10
CA GLY A 164 -3.73 32.31 64.40
C GLY A 164 -4.44 31.09 63.84
N THR A 165 -5.37 30.48 64.58
CA THR A 165 -6.19 29.37 64.07
C THR A 165 -7.17 29.82 62.99
N THR A 166 -7.86 30.96 63.11
CA THR A 166 -8.76 31.45 62.05
C THR A 166 -8.00 31.91 60.79
N LEU A 167 -6.81 32.50 60.93
CA LEU A 167 -5.91 32.76 59.80
C LEU A 167 -5.44 31.46 59.15
N PHE A 168 -5.06 30.44 59.93
CA PHE A 168 -4.69 29.12 59.43
C PHE A 168 -5.85 28.42 58.71
N PHE A 169 -7.06 28.43 59.29
CA PHE A 169 -8.25 27.83 58.67
C PHE A 169 -8.68 28.56 57.40
N THR A 170 -8.69 29.90 57.38
CA THR A 170 -9.02 30.66 56.15
C THR A 170 -7.96 30.51 55.06
N TYR A 171 -6.68 30.40 55.43
CA TYR A 171 -5.60 30.08 54.48
C TYR A 171 -5.74 28.65 53.92
N ARG A 172 -6.01 27.67 54.79
CA ARG A 172 -6.29 26.27 54.42
C ARG A 172 -7.53 26.12 53.53
N ALA A 173 -8.58 26.91 53.77
CA ALA A 173 -9.79 26.98 52.97
C ALA A 173 -9.62 27.71 51.61
N GLU A 174 -8.39 28.08 51.24
CA GLU A 174 -8.07 28.77 49.99
C GLU A 174 -8.81 30.11 49.80
N MET A 175 -9.22 30.75 50.90
CA MET A 175 -9.87 32.07 50.89
C MET A 175 -8.87 33.19 50.57
N TRP A 176 -7.58 32.95 50.86
CA TRP A 176 -6.47 33.84 50.54
C TRP A 176 -5.17 33.05 50.29
N GLY A 177 -4.23 33.69 49.58
CA GLY A 177 -2.92 33.11 49.26
C GLY A 177 -2.92 32.07 48.14
N GLY A 178 -3.89 32.06 47.23
CA GLY A 178 -3.93 31.16 46.07
C GLY A 178 -4.73 29.87 46.25
N LYS A 179 -4.77 29.05 45.20
CA LYS A 179 -5.53 27.79 45.07
C LYS A 179 -4.58 26.60 45.01
N VAL A 180 -4.91 25.49 45.65
CA VAL A 180 -4.06 24.28 45.64
C VAL A 180 -4.49 23.36 44.49
N LEU A 181 -3.55 22.89 43.69
CA LEU A 181 -3.81 21.90 42.65
C LEU A 181 -4.22 20.57 43.30
N PRO A 182 -5.39 19.99 42.95
CA PRO A 182 -5.81 18.74 43.56
C PRO A 182 -4.85 17.59 43.22
N ASP A 183 -4.77 16.63 44.14
CA ASP A 183 -4.09 15.36 43.91
C ASP A 183 -5.08 14.34 43.34
N ALA A 184 -4.60 13.42 42.49
CA ALA A 184 -5.43 12.42 41.83
C ALA A 184 -6.18 11.55 42.86
N ALA A 185 -5.50 11.11 43.94
CA ALA A 185 -6.15 10.31 44.99
C ALA A 185 -7.22 11.13 45.76
N SER A 186 -7.03 12.44 45.90
CA SER A 186 -8.01 13.34 46.54
C SER A 186 -9.31 13.51 45.72
N ILE A 187 -9.25 13.27 44.41
CA ILE A 187 -10.42 13.30 43.49
C ILE A 187 -11.02 11.90 43.33
N ALA A 188 -10.19 10.85 43.19
CA ALA A 188 -10.63 9.45 43.15
C ALA A 188 -11.48 9.06 44.37
N SER A 189 -11.19 9.64 45.53
CA SER A 189 -11.95 9.47 46.78
C SER A 189 -13.44 9.88 46.70
N GLY A 190 -13.86 10.58 45.63
CA GLY A 190 -15.25 10.95 45.38
C GLY A 190 -16.00 10.03 44.39
N VAL A 191 -15.33 9.08 43.73
CA VAL A 191 -15.91 8.28 42.63
C VAL A 191 -15.64 6.78 42.82
N THR A 192 -16.41 6.14 43.69
CA THR A 192 -16.32 4.69 43.92
C THR A 192 -17.03 3.90 42.81
N SER A 193 -16.25 3.36 41.86
CA SER A 193 -16.79 2.37 40.90
C SER A 193 -17.16 1.07 41.63
N LYS A 194 -18.29 0.44 41.23
CA LYS A 194 -18.92 -0.68 41.96
C LYS A 194 -18.08 -1.96 42.03
N ASN A 195 -17.05 -2.11 41.19
CA ASN A 195 -16.38 -3.39 40.92
C ASN A 195 -14.93 -3.48 41.44
N GLY A 196 -14.47 -2.54 42.28
CA GLY A 196 -13.21 -2.69 43.04
C GLY A 196 -11.88 -2.57 42.26
N LYS A 197 -11.88 -2.52 40.92
CA LYS A 197 -10.70 -2.12 40.13
C LYS A 197 -10.32 -0.67 40.48
N LYS A 198 -9.01 -0.36 40.53
CA LYS A 198 -8.53 1.04 40.56
C LYS A 198 -9.16 1.78 39.38
N SER A 199 -9.89 2.86 39.64
CA SER A 199 -10.42 3.71 38.58
C SER A 199 -9.37 4.75 38.20
N VAL A 200 -8.95 4.75 36.92
CA VAL A 200 -8.05 5.77 36.37
C VAL A 200 -8.74 7.14 36.49
N VAL A 201 -8.08 8.11 37.12
CA VAL A 201 -8.60 9.47 37.24
C VAL A 201 -8.50 10.14 35.88
N LYS A 202 -9.62 10.55 35.28
CA LYS A 202 -9.61 11.14 33.94
C LYS A 202 -9.36 12.65 34.01
N ALA A 203 -8.65 13.20 33.03
CA ALA A 203 -8.21 14.60 33.04
C ALA A 203 -9.38 15.61 32.98
N LYS A 204 -10.53 15.19 32.42
CA LYS A 204 -11.81 15.92 32.47
C LYS A 204 -12.27 16.22 33.91
N ASP A 205 -12.06 15.31 34.86
CA ASP A 205 -12.54 15.43 36.24
C ASP A 205 -11.66 16.41 37.03
N ILE A 206 -10.34 16.34 36.81
CA ILE A 206 -9.38 17.34 37.30
C ILE A 206 -9.68 18.72 36.70
N THR A 207 -9.97 18.78 35.41
CA THR A 207 -10.34 20.02 34.70
C THR A 207 -11.60 20.65 35.28
N ALA A 208 -12.62 19.85 35.61
CA ALA A 208 -13.82 20.32 36.30
C ALA A 208 -13.51 20.85 37.71
N ALA A 209 -12.70 20.13 38.49
CA ALA A 209 -12.30 20.54 39.85
C ALA A 209 -11.49 21.85 39.85
N LEU A 210 -10.57 22.05 38.89
CA LEU A 210 -9.82 23.28 38.73
C LEU A 210 -10.70 24.46 38.32
N LYS A 211 -11.63 24.26 37.37
CA LYS A 211 -12.62 25.29 36.97
C LYS A 211 -13.50 25.69 38.16
N ALA A 212 -13.95 24.73 38.98
CA ALA A 212 -14.70 24.99 40.21
C ALA A 212 -13.90 25.77 41.27
N LYS A 213 -12.57 25.66 41.29
CA LYS A 213 -11.68 26.50 42.13
C LYS A 213 -11.46 27.92 41.59
N GLY A 214 -12.03 28.28 40.43
CA GLY A 214 -11.84 29.60 39.81
C GLY A 214 -10.47 29.77 39.14
N LEU A 215 -9.92 28.68 38.61
CA LEU A 215 -8.71 28.68 37.78
C LEU A 215 -9.10 28.54 36.30
N LYS A 216 -8.27 29.11 35.41
CA LYS A 216 -8.35 28.80 33.99
C LYS A 216 -7.65 27.47 33.75
N VAL A 217 -8.14 26.68 32.79
CA VAL A 217 -7.55 25.38 32.47
C VAL A 217 -7.32 25.29 30.97
N LYS A 218 -6.10 24.91 30.58
CA LYS A 218 -5.77 24.36 29.26
C LYS A 218 -5.61 22.85 29.47
N THR A 219 -6.06 22.04 28.53
CA THR A 219 -5.68 20.62 28.49
C THR A 219 -4.74 20.42 27.31
N VAL A 220 -3.75 19.54 27.45
CA VAL A 220 -2.87 19.10 26.35
C VAL A 220 -2.82 17.58 26.29
N PRO A 221 -2.96 16.97 25.09
CA PRO A 221 -2.69 15.56 24.90
C PRO A 221 -1.19 15.28 25.02
N VAL A 222 -0.83 14.16 25.64
CA VAL A 222 0.53 13.63 25.76
C VAL A 222 0.45 12.12 25.57
N PHE A 223 1.31 11.54 24.73
CA PHE A 223 1.36 10.08 24.54
C PHE A 223 2.00 9.38 25.74
N SER A 224 1.43 8.25 26.16
CA SER A 224 1.89 7.43 27.29
C SER A 224 1.14 6.10 27.34
N GLY A 225 1.71 5.07 27.99
CA GLY A 225 1.03 3.77 28.24
C GLY A 225 -0.10 3.77 29.27
N GLU A 226 -0.80 4.90 29.46
CA GLU A 226 -1.99 5.03 30.31
C GLU A 226 -3.24 5.23 29.43
N GLU A 227 -4.39 4.67 29.84
CA GLU A 227 -5.66 4.73 29.10
C GLU A 227 -5.97 6.14 28.55
N ARG A 228 -6.46 6.24 27.31
CA ARG A 228 -6.94 7.51 26.72
C ARG A 228 -7.85 8.30 27.67
N GLY A 229 -7.55 9.60 27.81
CA GLY A 229 -8.21 10.51 28.75
C GLY A 229 -7.70 10.44 30.20
N ALA A 230 -6.70 9.61 30.53
CA ALA A 230 -6.09 9.58 31.87
C ALA A 230 -5.46 10.92 32.26
N PHE A 231 -5.49 11.26 33.54
CA PHE A 231 -4.76 12.40 34.08
C PHE A 231 -3.31 12.05 34.37
N LEU A 232 -2.38 12.61 33.59
CA LEU A 232 -0.94 12.37 33.74
C LEU A 232 -0.27 13.36 34.71
N GLY A 233 -0.77 14.59 34.78
CA GLY A 233 -0.20 15.61 35.67
C GLY A 233 -0.53 17.04 35.28
N TYR A 234 0.23 17.99 35.83
CA TYR A 234 0.17 19.40 35.45
C TYR A 234 1.48 19.82 34.80
N GLU A 235 1.41 20.62 33.74
CA GLU A 235 2.61 21.21 33.12
C GLU A 235 3.24 22.23 34.09
N GLY A 236 4.54 22.11 34.37
CA GLY A 236 5.27 23.06 35.22
C GLY A 236 4.86 23.12 36.70
N ALA A 237 4.01 22.22 37.19
CA ALA A 237 3.56 22.19 38.58
C ALA A 237 3.28 20.76 39.09
N GLN A 238 3.40 20.56 40.40
CA GLN A 238 3.10 19.27 41.05
C GLN A 238 1.72 19.30 41.72
N ALA A 239 1.11 18.12 41.92
CA ALA A 239 -0.05 17.97 42.78
C ALA A 239 0.23 18.54 44.19
N GLY A 240 -0.73 19.24 44.79
CA GLY A 240 -0.53 19.95 46.06
C GLY A 240 0.24 21.27 45.96
N ALA A 241 0.78 21.66 44.79
CA ALA A 241 1.34 22.99 44.58
C ALA A 241 0.24 24.07 44.65
N ARG A 242 0.62 25.31 44.99
CA ARG A 242 -0.33 26.42 45.21
C ARG A 242 -0.14 27.52 44.18
N VAL A 243 -1.13 27.66 43.29
CA VAL A 243 -1.12 28.58 42.14
C VAL A 243 -1.90 29.87 42.44
N LYS A 244 -1.63 30.93 41.65
CA LYS A 244 -2.29 32.22 41.78
C LYS A 244 -3.76 32.12 41.33
N GLN A 245 -4.66 32.79 42.03
CA GLN A 245 -6.07 32.85 41.62
C GLN A 245 -6.22 33.41 40.19
N GLY A 246 -7.03 32.75 39.36
CA GLY A 246 -7.25 33.14 37.96
C GLY A 246 -6.09 32.83 37.00
N SER A 247 -5.00 32.15 37.43
CA SER A 247 -3.98 31.66 36.49
C SER A 247 -4.52 30.55 35.60
N THR A 248 -3.90 30.37 34.44
CA THR A 248 -4.04 29.14 33.65
C THR A 248 -3.20 28.04 34.28
N VAL A 249 -3.78 26.86 34.43
CA VAL A 249 -3.09 25.60 34.72
C VAL A 249 -3.20 24.75 33.46
N THR A 250 -2.11 24.19 32.97
CA THR A 250 -2.19 23.14 31.94
C THR A 250 -2.33 21.78 32.62
N VAL A 251 -3.35 21.04 32.25
CA VAL A 251 -3.57 19.63 32.58
C VAL A 251 -3.00 18.78 31.43
N GLN A 252 -2.21 17.76 31.77
CA GLN A 252 -1.74 16.74 30.82
C GLN A 252 -2.71 15.56 30.82
N GLU A 253 -3.21 15.21 29.64
CA GLU A 253 -4.18 14.14 29.39
C GLU A 253 -3.56 13.07 28.49
N SER A 254 -3.72 11.79 28.83
CA SER A 254 -3.17 10.71 27.99
C SER A 254 -3.89 10.64 26.65
N ALA A 255 -3.09 10.66 25.57
CA ALA A 255 -3.52 10.39 24.21
C ALA A 255 -3.48 8.89 23.84
N GLY A 256 -3.11 8.02 24.79
CA GLY A 256 -2.74 6.63 24.55
C GLY A 256 -1.26 6.49 24.13
N PRO A 257 -0.81 5.27 23.78
CA PRO A 257 0.48 5.04 23.14
C PRO A 257 0.62 5.82 21.82
N GLY A 258 1.83 6.28 21.48
CA GLY A 258 2.05 7.02 20.23
C GLY A 258 3.37 7.74 20.12
N VAL A 259 3.57 8.45 19.00
CA VAL A 259 4.83 9.10 18.64
C VAL A 259 4.78 10.62 18.91
N PRO A 260 5.64 11.16 19.79
CA PRO A 260 5.77 12.61 19.99
C PRO A 260 6.14 13.36 18.69
N LYS A 261 5.53 14.54 18.47
CA LYS A 261 5.74 15.37 17.26
C LYS A 261 7.19 15.79 16.98
N ASP A 262 8.05 15.76 18.00
CA ASP A 262 9.46 16.15 17.91
C ASP A 262 10.41 14.94 17.95
N THR A 263 9.95 13.75 17.52
CA THR A 263 10.77 12.52 17.53
C THR A 263 11.82 12.47 16.43
N VAL A 264 11.44 12.82 15.19
CA VAL A 264 12.34 12.82 14.03
C VAL A 264 13.45 13.87 14.22
N GLY A 265 14.70 13.51 13.88
CA GLY A 265 15.89 14.31 14.14
C GLY A 265 16.42 14.23 15.59
N LYS A 266 15.92 13.31 16.42
CA LYS A 266 16.54 12.96 17.70
C LYS A 266 17.44 11.73 17.57
N ASP A 267 18.56 11.74 18.27
CA ASP A 267 19.38 10.55 18.56
C ASP A 267 18.52 9.44 19.17
N VAL A 268 18.51 8.27 18.55
CA VAL A 268 17.62 7.15 18.94
C VAL A 268 17.81 6.74 20.40
N ASN A 269 19.05 6.81 20.91
CA ASN A 269 19.40 6.45 22.29
C ASN A 269 18.93 7.47 23.32
N LYS A 270 18.29 8.57 22.89
CA LYS A 270 17.68 9.60 23.75
C LYS A 270 16.15 9.55 23.74
N VAL A 271 15.54 8.71 22.90
CA VAL A 271 14.07 8.51 22.86
C VAL A 271 13.63 7.12 23.32
N THR A 272 14.56 6.17 23.48
CA THR A 272 14.28 4.81 23.97
C THR A 272 13.49 4.80 25.27
N ASP A 273 13.87 5.60 26.28
CA ASP A 273 13.13 5.73 27.54
C ASP A 273 11.69 6.25 27.31
N THR A 274 11.51 7.19 26.37
CA THR A 274 10.18 7.77 26.05
C THR A 274 9.25 6.74 25.42
N PHE A 275 9.78 5.84 24.59
CA PHE A 275 8.99 4.78 23.98
C PHE A 275 8.80 3.56 24.89
N ALA A 276 9.75 3.25 25.77
CA ALA A 276 9.59 2.20 26.78
C ALA A 276 8.42 2.47 27.76
N ASP A 277 8.15 3.74 28.08
CA ASP A 277 7.00 4.16 28.91
C ASP A 277 5.65 4.20 28.12
N MET A 278 5.62 3.79 26.84
CA MET A 278 4.38 3.66 26.05
C MET A 278 3.63 2.33 26.27
N GLY A 279 4.28 1.31 26.86
CA GLY A 279 3.63 0.03 27.22
C GLY A 279 3.31 -0.93 26.06
N VAL A 280 3.55 -0.52 24.82
CA VAL A 280 3.39 -1.30 23.57
C VAL A 280 4.74 -1.81 23.06
N PRO A 281 4.79 -2.74 22.07
CA PRO A 281 6.02 -3.08 21.37
C PRO A 281 6.68 -1.86 20.72
N VAL A 282 8.01 -1.89 20.60
CA VAL A 282 8.78 -0.82 19.94
C VAL A 282 9.89 -1.44 19.10
N HIS A 283 9.80 -1.26 17.79
CA HIS A 283 10.70 -1.87 16.81
C HIS A 283 11.67 -0.83 16.27
N TYR A 284 12.98 -1.09 16.40
CA TYR A 284 14.01 -0.20 15.89
C TYR A 284 14.58 -0.78 14.60
N LYS A 285 14.28 -0.14 13.48
CA LYS A 285 14.62 -0.61 12.13
C LYS A 285 15.60 0.36 11.48
N LYS A 286 16.56 -0.12 10.70
CA LYS A 286 17.43 0.77 9.89
C LYS A 286 16.65 1.25 8.69
N VAL A 287 16.91 2.49 8.26
CA VAL A 287 16.40 3.04 7.00
C VAL A 287 17.54 3.74 6.26
N VAL A 288 17.59 3.56 4.94
CA VAL A 288 18.52 4.28 4.05
C VAL A 288 18.16 5.77 4.04
N ILE A 289 19.18 6.63 4.07
CA ILE A 289 19.09 8.10 4.02
C ILE A 289 20.05 8.69 2.99
N ALA A 290 19.71 9.86 2.45
CA ALA A 290 20.52 10.52 1.43
C ALA A 290 21.94 10.87 1.94
N GLN A 291 22.92 10.95 1.04
CA GLN A 291 24.31 11.20 1.45
C GLN A 291 24.50 12.55 2.16
N ASP A 292 23.73 13.57 1.79
CA ASP A 292 23.68 14.90 2.39
C ASP A 292 22.48 15.13 3.33
N SER A 293 21.82 14.04 3.78
CA SER A 293 20.63 14.08 4.61
C SER A 293 20.74 15.01 5.82
N LYS A 294 19.65 15.72 6.11
CA LYS A 294 19.50 16.57 7.30
C LYS A 294 19.40 15.77 8.60
N THR A 295 19.24 14.44 8.51
CA THR A 295 19.16 13.52 9.64
C THR A 295 20.40 12.63 9.66
N PRO A 296 21.44 12.94 10.46
CA PRO A 296 22.62 12.09 10.61
C PRO A 296 22.32 10.66 11.10
N GLU A 297 23.21 9.73 10.77
CA GLU A 297 23.13 8.33 11.20
C GLU A 297 22.95 8.17 12.72
N GLY A 298 22.15 7.18 13.12
CA GLY A 298 21.80 6.94 14.53
C GLY A 298 20.74 7.91 15.09
N GLN A 299 20.18 8.80 14.28
CA GLN A 299 18.97 9.56 14.62
C GLN A 299 17.71 8.91 14.03
N VAL A 300 16.54 9.23 14.57
CA VAL A 300 15.26 8.82 13.99
C VAL A 300 14.99 9.65 12.74
N ALA A 301 14.88 9.00 11.59
CA ALA A 301 14.50 9.63 10.32
C ALA A 301 12.98 9.61 10.08
N VAL A 302 12.31 8.53 10.50
CA VAL A 302 10.90 8.27 10.21
C VAL A 302 10.31 7.32 11.25
N THR A 303 8.99 7.32 11.44
CA THR A 303 8.29 6.48 12.43
C THR A 303 6.94 6.01 11.90
N TYR A 304 6.46 4.89 12.42
CA TYR A 304 5.05 4.49 12.38
C TYR A 304 4.52 4.33 13.80
N PRO A 305 3.38 4.95 14.18
CA PRO A 305 2.65 5.98 13.43
C PRO A 305 3.48 7.25 13.17
N ALA A 306 2.97 8.13 12.31
CA ALA A 306 3.65 9.38 11.98
C ALA A 306 3.84 10.31 13.21
N PRO A 307 4.84 11.21 13.23
CA PRO A 307 5.12 12.07 14.38
C PRO A 307 3.93 12.96 14.79
N GLY A 308 3.33 12.65 15.94
CA GLY A 308 2.12 13.30 16.44
C GLY A 308 0.84 12.48 16.36
N VAL A 309 0.92 11.25 15.86
CA VAL A 309 -0.16 10.24 15.82
C VAL A 309 0.07 9.22 16.93
N GLY A 310 -0.99 8.59 17.42
CA GLY A 310 -0.92 7.50 18.39
C GLY A 310 -1.81 6.33 17.99
N LEU A 311 -1.37 5.13 18.37
CA LEU A 311 -1.89 3.83 17.93
C LEU A 311 -3.40 3.69 18.19
N THR A 312 -4.18 3.15 17.27
CA THR A 312 -5.55 2.68 17.57
C THR A 312 -5.54 1.53 18.60
N GLU A 313 -6.69 1.13 19.14
CA GLU A 313 -6.74 0.02 20.12
C GLU A 313 -6.35 -1.33 19.50
N ASP A 314 -6.48 -1.47 18.18
CA ASP A 314 -6.05 -2.59 17.36
C ASP A 314 -4.55 -2.54 16.99
N GLU A 315 -3.97 -1.35 16.74
CA GLU A 315 -2.53 -1.21 16.50
C GLU A 315 -1.65 -1.42 17.77
N GLU A 316 -2.22 -1.44 18.98
CA GLU A 316 -1.46 -1.64 20.23
C GLU A 316 -0.72 -2.99 20.32
N SER A 317 -1.13 -4.02 19.55
CA SER A 317 -0.40 -5.31 19.47
C SER A 317 0.87 -5.24 18.63
N ASP A 318 0.89 -4.38 17.62
CA ASP A 318 1.92 -4.33 16.60
C ASP A 318 2.96 -3.26 16.98
N GLY A 319 2.49 -2.15 17.56
CA GLY A 319 3.32 -1.20 18.29
C GLY A 319 3.96 -0.12 17.42
N ILE A 320 5.02 0.49 17.96
CA ILE A 320 5.66 1.67 17.36
C ILE A 320 6.92 1.26 16.61
N TYR A 321 6.98 1.54 15.30
CA TYR A 321 8.19 1.36 14.50
C TYR A 321 8.99 2.66 14.39
N ILE A 322 10.31 2.55 14.51
CA ILE A 322 11.25 3.67 14.57
C ILE A 322 12.37 3.42 13.56
N GLY A 323 12.35 4.18 12.47
CA GLY A 323 13.36 4.19 11.42
C GLY A 323 14.58 4.99 11.85
N VAL A 324 15.65 4.28 12.16
CA VAL A 324 16.97 4.81 12.51
C VAL A 324 17.78 5.02 11.23
N ALA A 325 18.22 6.26 11.02
CA ALA A 325 19.04 6.66 9.88
C ALA A 325 20.32 5.83 9.80
N SER A 326 20.56 5.22 8.63
CA SER A 326 21.78 4.50 8.26
C SER A 326 22.18 4.88 6.85
N LYS A 327 23.47 5.07 6.57
CA LYS A 327 23.95 5.11 5.19
C LYS A 327 24.00 3.69 4.61
N GLY A 328 23.79 3.59 3.30
CA GLY A 328 23.73 2.35 2.53
C GLY A 328 23.32 2.67 1.09
N ASP A 329 23.37 1.67 0.22
CA ASP A 329 22.96 1.79 -1.18
C ASP A 329 21.45 1.46 -1.27
N GLY A 330 20.62 2.39 -1.76
CA GLY A 330 19.17 2.25 -1.76
C GLY A 330 18.38 3.54 -1.96
N ILE A 331 17.06 3.45 -1.89
CA ILE A 331 16.17 4.62 -1.96
C ILE A 331 16.18 5.30 -0.58
N PRO A 332 16.55 6.59 -0.48
CA PRO A 332 16.60 7.29 0.80
C PRO A 332 15.20 7.66 1.30
N VAL A 333 14.90 7.52 2.60
CA VAL A 333 13.57 7.89 3.15
C VAL A 333 13.23 9.37 3.02
N ASP A 334 14.25 10.23 2.98
CA ASP A 334 14.11 11.66 2.79
C ASP A 334 13.94 12.10 1.32
N ILE A 335 13.72 11.15 0.40
CA ILE A 335 13.18 11.41 -0.95
C ILE A 335 11.72 11.89 -0.89
N LEU A 336 10.96 11.50 0.14
CA LEU A 336 9.55 11.89 0.30
C LEU A 336 9.43 13.40 0.51
N GLY A 337 8.69 14.08 -0.37
CA GLY A 337 8.54 15.53 -0.38
C GLY A 337 9.69 16.28 -1.04
N GLN A 338 10.64 15.58 -1.67
CA GLN A 338 11.66 16.18 -2.54
C GLN A 338 11.05 16.60 -3.89
N GLU A 339 11.63 17.64 -4.51
CA GLU A 339 11.27 18.07 -5.86
C GLU A 339 11.62 16.98 -6.89
N LYS A 340 10.75 16.75 -7.88
CA LYS A 340 10.83 15.58 -8.79
C LYS A 340 12.18 15.49 -9.53
N SER A 341 12.67 16.61 -10.05
CA SER A 341 13.94 16.71 -10.76
C SER A 341 15.13 16.29 -9.91
N ASP A 342 15.10 16.65 -8.64
CA ASP A 342 16.23 16.55 -7.73
C ASP A 342 16.31 15.12 -7.19
N ALA A 343 15.16 14.49 -6.95
CA ALA A 343 15.04 13.08 -6.59
C ALA A 343 15.49 12.14 -7.72
N VAL A 344 15.06 12.40 -8.97
CA VAL A 344 15.52 11.67 -10.16
C VAL A 344 17.04 11.84 -10.31
N SER A 345 17.53 13.09 -10.31
CA SER A 345 18.97 13.37 -10.49
C SER A 345 19.86 12.73 -9.42
N ALA A 346 19.35 12.57 -8.19
CA ALA A 346 20.08 11.91 -7.11
C ALA A 346 20.22 10.40 -7.35
N LEU A 347 19.12 9.71 -7.64
CA LEU A 347 19.12 8.26 -7.88
C LEU A 347 19.84 7.88 -9.19
N GLU A 348 19.70 8.68 -10.26
CA GLU A 348 20.48 8.49 -11.49
C GLU A 348 21.99 8.64 -11.24
N ALA A 349 22.40 9.57 -10.36
CA ALA A 349 23.81 9.77 -9.99
C ALA A 349 24.39 8.63 -9.12
N GLU A 350 23.53 7.90 -8.40
CA GLU A 350 23.89 6.67 -7.67
C GLU A 350 23.85 5.41 -8.57
N GLY A 351 23.33 5.54 -9.80
CA GLY A 351 23.37 4.50 -10.83
C GLY A 351 22.12 3.63 -10.93
N TYR A 352 20.97 4.15 -10.50
CA TYR A 352 19.66 3.53 -10.67
C TYR A 352 18.97 4.02 -11.95
N ASP A 353 18.12 3.16 -12.53
CA ASP A 353 17.28 3.50 -13.69
C ASP A 353 15.94 4.07 -13.21
N VAL A 354 15.65 5.35 -13.45
CA VAL A 354 14.55 6.05 -12.75
C VAL A 354 13.37 6.35 -13.67
N THR A 355 12.28 5.61 -13.47
CA THR A 355 10.97 5.90 -14.07
C THR A 355 10.18 6.84 -13.17
N LEU A 356 9.53 7.87 -13.74
CA LEU A 356 8.73 8.84 -12.98
C LEU A 356 7.25 8.75 -13.38
N LYS A 357 6.34 8.46 -12.42
CA LYS A 357 4.89 8.31 -12.66
C LYS A 357 4.06 9.28 -11.80
N PRO A 358 2.95 9.84 -12.32
CA PRO A 358 2.01 10.61 -11.50
C PRO A 358 1.24 9.70 -10.54
N HIS A 359 0.84 10.27 -9.41
CA HIS A 359 -0.01 9.66 -8.38
C HIS A 359 -0.84 10.76 -7.72
N TYR A 360 -2.16 10.61 -7.57
CA TYR A 360 -2.92 11.56 -6.75
C TYR A 360 -2.40 11.50 -5.31
N SER A 361 -2.22 12.64 -4.67
CA SER A 361 -1.57 12.72 -3.34
C SER A 361 -2.06 13.94 -2.55
N SER A 362 -1.78 13.95 -1.26
CA SER A 362 -2.12 15.03 -0.34
C SER A 362 -1.43 16.35 -0.73
N GLU A 363 -2.00 17.48 -0.32
CA GLU A 363 -1.54 18.85 -0.64
C GLU A 363 -0.02 19.05 -0.41
N GLN A 364 0.54 18.40 0.62
CA GLN A 364 1.97 18.45 0.97
C GLN A 364 2.92 17.88 -0.11
N TYR A 365 2.45 16.95 -0.94
CA TYR A 365 3.22 16.24 -1.96
C TYR A 365 2.87 16.66 -3.40
N VAL A 366 1.87 17.52 -3.62
CA VAL A 366 1.56 18.04 -4.95
C VAL A 366 2.81 18.70 -5.55
N GLY A 367 3.22 18.24 -6.73
CA GLY A 367 4.45 18.69 -7.40
C GLY A 367 5.74 18.01 -6.93
N LYS A 368 5.71 17.08 -5.97
CA LYS A 368 6.88 16.43 -5.32
C LYS A 368 6.75 14.92 -5.32
N ILE A 369 7.80 14.22 -4.88
CA ILE A 369 7.73 12.76 -4.67
C ILE A 369 6.80 12.43 -3.48
N SER A 370 5.78 11.61 -3.73
CA SER A 370 4.79 11.12 -2.74
C SER A 370 5.03 9.66 -2.32
N GLY A 371 5.81 8.92 -3.10
CA GLY A 371 6.17 7.53 -2.83
C GLY A 371 7.16 6.99 -3.87
N SER A 372 7.52 5.72 -3.73
CA SER A 372 8.31 5.01 -4.73
C SER A 372 8.01 3.51 -4.75
N TYR A 373 8.45 2.85 -5.82
CA TYR A 373 8.71 1.42 -5.83
C TYR A 373 10.16 1.15 -6.27
N PRO A 374 10.98 0.40 -5.50
CA PRO A 374 10.85 0.03 -4.08
C PRO A 374 10.49 1.16 -3.11
N ALA A 375 10.18 0.87 -1.85
CA ALA A 375 9.78 1.91 -0.89
C ALA A 375 10.92 2.89 -0.60
N PRO A 376 10.61 4.09 -0.10
CA PRO A 376 11.59 4.89 0.61
C PRO A 376 12.22 4.07 1.74
N GLY A 377 13.55 4.11 1.87
CA GLY A 377 14.31 3.32 2.84
C GLY A 377 14.75 1.93 2.37
N SER A 378 14.32 1.47 1.18
CA SER A 378 14.70 0.19 0.60
C SER A 378 16.18 0.13 0.19
N GLU A 379 16.89 -0.94 0.54
CA GLU A 379 18.22 -1.23 0.00
C GLU A 379 18.14 -1.70 -1.47
N LEU A 380 18.97 -1.16 -2.36
CA LEU A 380 18.99 -1.52 -3.79
C LEU A 380 20.34 -2.04 -4.25
N SER A 381 20.30 -2.99 -5.17
CA SER A 381 21.43 -3.43 -5.97
C SER A 381 21.71 -2.43 -7.10
N SER A 382 22.97 -2.14 -7.40
CA SER A 382 23.33 -1.24 -8.51
C SER A 382 22.77 -1.76 -9.84
N GLY A 383 22.03 -0.92 -10.57
CA GLY A 383 21.34 -1.28 -11.82
C GLY A 383 19.91 -1.80 -11.66
N GLU A 384 19.33 -1.83 -10.45
CA GLU A 384 17.88 -2.01 -10.30
C GLU A 384 17.11 -0.73 -10.70
N SER A 385 15.96 -0.90 -11.36
CA SER A 385 15.08 0.21 -11.74
C SER A 385 14.19 0.66 -10.58
N VAL A 386 13.97 1.96 -10.46
CA VAL A 386 13.13 2.62 -9.46
C VAL A 386 11.99 3.36 -10.14
N THR A 387 10.75 3.11 -9.73
CA THR A 387 9.62 3.98 -10.05
C THR A 387 9.44 5.00 -8.94
N LEU A 388 9.64 6.30 -9.23
CA LEU A 388 9.23 7.38 -8.35
C LEU A 388 7.79 7.80 -8.65
N TYR A 389 6.97 7.90 -7.61
CA TYR A 389 5.62 8.43 -7.69
C TYR A 389 5.61 9.90 -7.26
N TYR A 390 4.99 10.77 -8.06
CA TYR A 390 4.86 12.18 -7.72
C TYR A 390 3.42 12.62 -7.53
N GLY A 391 3.20 13.47 -6.54
CA GLY A 391 1.89 14.02 -6.21
C GLY A 391 1.32 14.89 -7.32
N ILE A 392 0.10 14.57 -7.72
CA ILE A 392 -0.79 15.38 -8.55
C ILE A 392 -2.11 15.67 -7.82
N ASP A 393 -2.78 16.70 -8.28
CA ASP A 393 -4.08 17.20 -7.82
C ASP A 393 -5.09 17.23 -8.98
N LYS A 394 -6.27 17.82 -8.75
CA LYS A 394 -7.34 17.86 -9.75
C LYS A 394 -6.99 18.58 -11.06
N ASP A 395 -6.00 19.48 -11.06
CA ASP A 395 -5.62 20.25 -12.25
C ASP A 395 -4.85 19.37 -13.25
N SER A 396 -4.35 18.21 -12.80
CA SER A 396 -3.70 17.19 -13.63
C SER A 396 -4.68 16.19 -14.26
N ASN A 397 -5.98 16.20 -13.93
CA ASN A 397 -6.96 15.20 -14.38
C ASN A 397 -6.92 14.97 -15.89
N MET A 398 -6.92 16.04 -16.69
CA MET A 398 -6.95 15.92 -18.16
C MET A 398 -5.65 15.39 -18.76
N ASP A 399 -4.53 15.41 -18.04
CA ASP A 399 -3.25 14.87 -18.52
C ASP A 399 -3.05 13.40 -18.17
N VAL A 400 -3.76 12.86 -17.16
CA VAL A 400 -3.63 11.45 -16.72
C VAL A 400 -4.89 10.59 -16.93
N LEU A 401 -6.03 11.21 -17.25
CA LEU A 401 -7.32 10.52 -17.50
C LEU A 401 -7.77 10.63 -18.96
N SER A 402 -6.92 11.10 -19.87
CA SER A 402 -7.26 11.20 -21.29
C SER A 402 -6.07 11.15 -22.24
N ARG A 403 -6.35 10.82 -23.51
CA ARG A 403 -5.41 10.86 -24.64
C ARG A 403 -6.06 11.47 -25.87
N ASP A 404 -5.25 11.91 -26.82
CA ASP A 404 -5.72 12.34 -28.13
C ASP A 404 -5.93 11.10 -29.04
N ASN A 405 -6.91 11.18 -29.95
CA ASN A 405 -7.25 10.12 -30.88
C ASN A 405 -6.84 10.45 -32.33
N SER A 406 -6.92 9.46 -33.22
CA SER A 406 -6.54 9.56 -34.65
C SER A 406 -7.33 10.59 -35.47
N TYR A 407 -8.34 11.25 -34.89
CA TYR A 407 -9.17 12.27 -35.51
C TYR A 407 -8.97 13.68 -34.91
N ASN A 408 -8.01 13.84 -33.99
CA ASN A 408 -7.75 15.06 -33.19
C ASN A 408 -8.85 15.39 -32.16
N GLY A 409 -9.70 14.41 -31.81
CA GLY A 409 -10.56 14.47 -30.62
C GLY A 409 -9.83 13.89 -29.40
N ARG A 410 -10.26 14.24 -28.19
CA ARG A 410 -9.68 13.73 -26.94
C ARG A 410 -10.64 12.74 -26.29
N MET A 411 -10.11 11.63 -25.79
CA MET A 411 -10.88 10.50 -25.24
C MET A 411 -10.38 10.10 -23.86
N ALA A 412 -11.30 9.64 -23.01
CA ALA A 412 -10.99 9.08 -21.71
C ALA A 412 -10.03 7.88 -21.83
N SER A 413 -9.03 7.84 -20.96
CA SER A 413 -8.01 6.80 -20.92
C SER A 413 -7.34 6.84 -19.56
N ILE A 414 -7.41 5.75 -18.80
CA ILE A 414 -6.83 5.69 -17.45
C ILE A 414 -5.31 5.46 -17.55
N GLN A 415 -4.53 6.30 -16.86
CA GLN A 415 -3.21 5.92 -16.35
C GLN A 415 -3.40 5.35 -14.94
N ALA A 416 -3.42 4.02 -14.80
CA ALA A 416 -3.86 3.35 -13.56
C ALA A 416 -2.97 3.70 -12.38
N SER A 417 -1.66 3.85 -12.61
CA SER A 417 -0.69 4.26 -11.58
C SER A 417 -0.98 5.60 -10.91
N ALA A 418 -1.87 6.42 -11.46
CA ALA A 418 -2.33 7.65 -10.81
C ALA A 418 -3.21 7.38 -9.56
N MET A 419 -3.83 6.19 -9.47
CA MET A 419 -4.92 5.87 -8.55
C MET A 419 -4.78 4.53 -7.80
N ILE A 420 -3.82 3.68 -8.17
CA ILE A 420 -3.51 2.44 -7.41
C ILE A 420 -3.24 2.80 -5.95
N GLY A 421 -3.71 1.97 -5.02
CA GLY A 421 -3.40 2.15 -3.59
C GLY A 421 -4.52 1.72 -2.67
N MET A 422 -4.23 1.75 -1.37
CA MET A 422 -5.19 1.45 -0.31
C MET A 422 -5.84 2.76 0.17
N TYR A 423 -7.18 2.76 0.23
CA TYR A 423 -8.00 3.89 0.67
C TYR A 423 -8.75 3.47 1.92
N CYS A 424 -8.62 4.19 3.03
CA CYS A 424 -9.16 3.78 4.34
C CYS A 424 -10.07 4.85 4.97
N LYS A 425 -11.02 4.43 5.82
CA LYS A 425 -11.78 5.31 6.71
C LYS A 425 -10.84 6.13 7.60
N ASN A 426 -11.33 7.26 8.11
CA ASN A 426 -10.58 8.09 9.07
C ASN A 426 -10.30 7.36 10.41
N GLU A 427 -11.16 6.41 10.79
CA GLU A 427 -10.90 5.44 11.85
C GLU A 427 -10.96 4.03 11.25
N VAL A 428 -9.81 3.38 11.04
CA VAL A 428 -9.74 1.94 10.77
C VAL A 428 -9.92 1.17 12.09
N LYS A 429 -10.68 0.08 12.05
CA LYS A 429 -10.89 -0.90 13.14
C LYS A 429 -10.81 -2.33 12.63
N ASP A 430 -11.07 -2.53 11.35
CA ASP A 430 -10.87 -3.76 10.60
C ASP A 430 -10.57 -3.41 9.14
N ALA A 431 -9.31 -3.51 8.73
CA ALA A 431 -8.88 -3.17 7.37
C ALA A 431 -9.59 -3.97 6.26
N SER A 432 -10.20 -5.13 6.58
CA SER A 432 -11.01 -5.91 5.63
C SER A 432 -12.41 -5.31 5.35
N LYS A 433 -12.78 -4.20 6.02
CA LYS A 433 -14.08 -3.52 5.91
C LYS A 433 -13.91 -2.00 5.80
N ASP A 434 -12.97 -1.46 6.55
CA ASP A 434 -12.70 -0.03 6.64
C ASP A 434 -11.69 0.45 5.59
N CYS A 435 -11.14 -0.44 4.76
CA CYS A 435 -10.29 -0.08 3.63
C CYS A 435 -10.75 -0.74 2.32
N VAL A 436 -10.46 -0.06 1.21
CA VAL A 436 -10.71 -0.48 -0.18
C VAL A 436 -9.39 -0.28 -0.93
N THR A 437 -8.88 -1.31 -1.59
CA THR A 437 -7.64 -1.20 -2.38
C THR A 437 -7.98 -1.22 -3.86
N LEU A 438 -7.52 -0.20 -4.59
CA LEU A 438 -7.60 -0.14 -6.05
C LEU A 438 -6.30 -0.70 -6.63
N GLU A 439 -6.39 -1.71 -7.49
CA GLU A 439 -5.23 -2.33 -8.15
C GLU A 439 -5.41 -2.30 -9.66
N GLN A 440 -4.32 -2.13 -10.41
CA GLN A 440 -4.35 -2.23 -11.87
C GLN A 440 -4.69 -3.68 -12.25
N SER A 441 -5.69 -3.86 -13.11
CA SER A 441 -6.05 -5.17 -13.63
C SER A 441 -4.99 -5.68 -14.61
N SER A 442 -4.75 -6.98 -14.54
CA SER A 442 -4.02 -7.79 -15.52
C SER A 442 -4.79 -7.99 -16.83
N SER A 443 -6.10 -7.76 -16.81
CA SER A 443 -7.04 -8.08 -17.88
C SER A 443 -7.61 -6.81 -18.54
N THR A 444 -8.17 -6.98 -19.74
CA THR A 444 -8.93 -5.92 -20.42
C THR A 444 -10.30 -6.47 -20.88
N PRO A 445 -11.40 -5.69 -20.80
CA PRO A 445 -12.75 -6.15 -21.16
C PRO A 445 -12.93 -6.65 -22.60
N TYR A 446 -11.96 -6.40 -23.48
CA TYR A 446 -12.00 -6.68 -24.92
C TYR A 446 -10.90 -7.65 -25.39
N GLY A 447 -10.07 -8.21 -24.50
CA GLY A 447 -8.99 -9.14 -24.87
C GLY A 447 -7.88 -8.49 -25.71
N GLY A 448 -7.49 -7.26 -25.38
CA GLY A 448 -6.46 -6.49 -26.09
C GLY A 448 -5.07 -7.11 -26.01
N THR A 449 -4.28 -6.97 -27.09
CA THR A 449 -2.97 -7.62 -27.27
C THR A 449 -1.76 -6.75 -26.90
N THR A 450 -1.98 -5.58 -26.29
CA THR A 450 -0.92 -4.65 -25.85
C THR A 450 -1.30 -4.00 -24.52
N SER A 451 -0.33 -3.84 -23.63
CA SER A 451 -0.51 -3.47 -22.21
C SER A 451 -0.81 -2.00 -21.95
N ASP A 452 -0.54 -1.13 -22.92
CA ASP A 452 -0.29 0.29 -22.64
C ASP A 452 -1.49 1.20 -22.95
N ASP A 453 -2.41 0.74 -23.82
CA ASP A 453 -3.47 1.59 -24.39
C ASP A 453 -4.80 1.58 -23.61
N TYR A 454 -5.04 0.64 -22.69
CA TYR A 454 -6.26 0.61 -21.88
C TYR A 454 -5.99 -0.04 -20.52
N GLN A 455 -5.47 0.73 -19.57
CA GLN A 455 -5.31 0.26 -18.20
C GLN A 455 -6.66 0.35 -17.47
N TYR A 456 -7.09 -0.73 -16.82
CA TYR A 456 -8.28 -0.74 -15.97
C TYR A 456 -7.87 -0.91 -14.51
N LEU A 457 -8.73 -0.47 -13.59
CA LEU A 457 -8.61 -0.77 -12.17
C LEU A 457 -9.57 -1.89 -11.79
N HIS A 458 -9.36 -2.52 -10.65
CA HIS A 458 -10.37 -3.33 -9.96
C HIS A 458 -10.27 -3.09 -8.45
N ILE A 459 -11.30 -3.48 -7.70
CA ILE A 459 -11.26 -3.51 -6.24
C ILE A 459 -10.64 -4.85 -5.82
N LYS A 460 -9.56 -4.79 -5.03
CA LYS A 460 -8.81 -5.97 -4.59
C LYS A 460 -9.73 -6.98 -3.89
N GLY A 461 -9.83 -8.17 -4.45
CA GLY A 461 -10.65 -9.27 -3.91
C GLY A 461 -11.98 -9.48 -4.65
N GLU A 462 -12.31 -8.65 -5.63
CA GLU A 462 -13.28 -8.95 -6.68
C GLU A 462 -12.61 -9.73 -7.84
N ASP A 463 -13.39 -10.45 -8.64
CA ASP A 463 -12.88 -11.18 -9.81
C ASP A 463 -12.50 -10.19 -10.94
N GLU A 464 -11.36 -10.37 -11.60
CA GLU A 464 -10.92 -9.51 -12.72
C GLU A 464 -11.70 -9.72 -14.05
N ASP A 465 -12.96 -10.14 -13.99
CA ASP A 465 -13.85 -10.18 -15.16
C ASP A 465 -14.31 -8.76 -15.55
N LYS A 466 -14.64 -8.57 -16.83
CA LYS A 466 -15.12 -7.31 -17.43
C LYS A 466 -16.24 -6.62 -16.64
N ASP A 467 -17.02 -7.41 -15.89
CA ASP A 467 -18.13 -6.98 -15.05
C ASP A 467 -17.70 -6.16 -13.82
N HIS A 468 -16.45 -6.31 -13.39
CA HIS A 468 -15.85 -5.65 -12.22
C HIS A 468 -14.74 -4.64 -12.59
N LEU A 469 -14.23 -4.67 -13.83
CA LEU A 469 -13.17 -3.77 -14.27
C LEU A 469 -13.63 -2.31 -14.34
N LEU A 470 -13.07 -1.49 -13.45
CA LEU A 470 -13.32 -0.06 -13.30
C LEU A 470 -12.66 0.75 -14.44
N GLY A 471 -13.50 1.40 -15.25
CA GLY A 471 -13.10 2.29 -16.34
C GLY A 471 -13.75 3.68 -16.26
N LEU A 472 -13.20 4.66 -16.98
CA LEU A 472 -13.74 6.03 -17.05
C LEU A 472 -14.99 6.17 -17.95
N SER A 473 -15.34 5.17 -18.76
CA SER A 473 -16.33 5.32 -19.85
C SER A 473 -17.35 4.18 -19.88
N ASN A 474 -18.63 4.54 -19.91
CA ASN A 474 -19.76 3.65 -20.12
C ASN A 474 -19.99 3.37 -21.62
N PHE A 475 -19.15 2.50 -22.18
CA PHE A 475 -19.08 2.24 -23.62
C PHE A 475 -20.38 1.68 -24.25
N SER A 476 -21.28 1.08 -23.47
CA SER A 476 -22.54 0.51 -23.99
C SER A 476 -23.47 1.55 -24.65
N GLN A 477 -23.45 2.80 -24.17
CA GLN A 477 -24.49 3.77 -24.50
C GLN A 477 -24.23 4.48 -25.84
N ASP A 478 -22.98 4.66 -26.24
CA ASP A 478 -22.60 5.13 -27.57
C ASP A 478 -21.21 4.54 -27.93
N ILE A 479 -21.00 4.16 -29.19
CA ILE A 479 -19.69 3.66 -29.67
C ILE A 479 -18.59 4.73 -29.61
N SER A 480 -18.96 5.99 -29.45
CA SER A 480 -18.09 7.13 -29.13
C SER A 480 -17.99 7.43 -27.61
N GLY A 481 -18.46 6.52 -26.76
CA GLY A 481 -18.72 6.70 -25.31
C GLY A 481 -17.57 7.15 -24.42
N ALA A 482 -16.33 7.17 -24.93
CA ALA A 482 -15.16 7.72 -24.25
C ALA A 482 -14.80 9.16 -24.68
N MET A 483 -15.51 9.81 -25.61
CA MET A 483 -15.12 11.14 -26.11
C MET A 483 -15.31 12.24 -25.05
N LEU A 484 -14.19 12.90 -24.69
CA LEU A 484 -14.11 14.00 -23.73
C LEU A 484 -14.12 15.38 -24.40
N SER A 485 -13.87 15.46 -25.71
CA SER A 485 -14.04 16.68 -26.49
C SER A 485 -14.81 16.44 -27.78
N ALA A 486 -15.54 17.46 -28.22
CA ALA A 486 -16.15 17.48 -29.54
C ALA A 486 -15.08 17.57 -30.63
N ASP A 487 -15.19 16.72 -31.65
CA ASP A 487 -14.41 16.81 -32.87
C ASP A 487 -15.17 17.61 -33.95
N GLN A 488 -14.79 17.48 -35.22
CA GLN A 488 -15.46 18.15 -36.33
C GLN A 488 -16.86 17.58 -36.69
N TYR A 489 -17.27 16.47 -36.08
CA TYR A 489 -18.53 15.77 -36.36
C TYR A 489 -19.51 15.79 -35.17
N THR A 490 -18.99 15.89 -33.94
CA THR A 490 -19.77 15.86 -32.69
C THR A 490 -20.19 17.26 -32.23
N ASP A 491 -21.46 17.45 -31.87
CA ASP A 491 -21.94 18.65 -31.17
C ASP A 491 -21.55 18.56 -29.68
N PRO A 492 -20.90 19.58 -29.07
CA PRO A 492 -20.56 19.57 -27.65
C PRO A 492 -21.74 19.26 -26.71
N ASN A 493 -22.98 19.56 -27.10
CA ASN A 493 -24.17 19.24 -26.31
C ASN A 493 -24.58 17.76 -26.38
N LYS A 494 -24.02 17.00 -27.31
CA LYS A 494 -24.34 15.60 -27.63
C LYS A 494 -23.17 14.64 -27.40
N LEU A 495 -22.06 15.17 -26.91
CA LEU A 495 -20.88 14.42 -26.47
C LEU A 495 -21.31 13.40 -25.39
N PRO A 496 -21.00 12.09 -25.52
CA PRO A 496 -21.48 11.09 -24.56
C PRO A 496 -21.08 11.41 -23.11
N MET A 497 -19.83 11.80 -22.89
CA MET A 497 -19.29 12.06 -21.55
C MET A 497 -19.76 13.37 -20.90
N LYS A 498 -20.61 14.16 -21.55
CA LYS A 498 -21.04 15.51 -21.11
C LYS A 498 -21.56 15.58 -19.68
N ASN A 499 -22.31 14.57 -19.25
CA ASN A 499 -22.99 14.59 -17.95
C ASN A 499 -22.13 14.08 -16.78
N HIS A 500 -20.97 13.50 -17.06
CA HIS A 500 -20.02 12.92 -16.12
C HIS A 500 -19.22 14.02 -15.39
N LEU A 501 -18.65 13.69 -14.23
CA LEU A 501 -17.93 14.64 -13.37
C LEU A 501 -16.57 15.06 -13.96
N LEU A 502 -15.90 14.17 -14.72
CA LEU A 502 -14.64 14.49 -15.42
C LEU A 502 -14.75 15.67 -16.40
N LEU A 503 -15.95 15.98 -16.91
CA LEU A 503 -16.20 17.15 -17.77
C LEU A 503 -16.77 18.38 -17.02
N LYS A 504 -16.71 18.39 -15.69
CA LYS A 504 -16.98 19.60 -14.87
C LYS A 504 -15.65 20.23 -14.45
N ASP A 505 -15.66 21.53 -14.22
CA ASP A 505 -14.53 22.30 -13.66
C ASP A 505 -14.30 22.04 -12.15
N TRP A 506 -15.15 21.21 -11.54
CA TRP A 506 -15.10 20.85 -10.11
C TRP A 506 -13.89 19.96 -9.77
N GLY A 507 -13.45 19.08 -10.68
CA GLY A 507 -12.19 18.33 -10.55
C GLY A 507 -12.25 16.92 -9.96
N MET A 508 -13.45 16.35 -9.74
CA MET A 508 -13.64 14.93 -9.42
C MET A 508 -14.11 14.16 -10.65
N PHE A 509 -14.00 12.84 -10.61
CA PHE A 509 -14.37 11.96 -11.73
C PHE A 509 -14.86 10.60 -11.20
N GLU A 510 -15.52 9.83 -12.04
CA GLU A 510 -16.09 8.53 -11.70
C GLU A 510 -15.33 7.38 -12.34
N LEU A 511 -15.43 6.20 -11.73
CA LEU A 511 -14.96 4.93 -12.25
C LEU A 511 -16.13 3.92 -12.21
N TYR A 512 -16.42 3.29 -13.34
CA TYR A 512 -17.56 2.40 -13.55
C TYR A 512 -17.11 0.97 -13.84
N ALA A 513 -17.67 -0.01 -13.14
CA ALA A 513 -17.51 -1.43 -13.47
C ALA A 513 -18.54 -1.88 -14.53
N GLY A 514 -18.24 -2.94 -15.27
CA GLY A 514 -19.17 -3.58 -16.23
C GLY A 514 -19.52 -2.77 -17.48
N MET A 515 -18.94 -1.58 -17.64
CA MET A 515 -19.06 -0.73 -18.84
C MET A 515 -20.50 -0.39 -19.29
N ASP A 516 -21.47 -0.36 -18.36
CA ASP A 516 -22.89 -0.07 -18.63
C ASP A 516 -23.54 -1.14 -19.56
N LEU A 517 -22.93 -2.32 -19.66
CA LEU A 517 -23.47 -3.40 -20.47
C LEU A 517 -24.67 -4.09 -19.78
N PRO A 518 -25.80 -4.33 -20.48
CA PRO A 518 -26.96 -4.97 -19.91
C PRO A 518 -26.73 -6.47 -19.69
N ASN A 519 -27.39 -7.02 -18.67
CA ASN A 519 -27.40 -8.44 -18.36
C ASN A 519 -28.57 -9.15 -19.05
N CYS A 520 -28.27 -10.29 -19.68
CA CYS A 520 -29.26 -11.26 -20.12
C CYS A 520 -29.26 -12.44 -19.14
N GLY A 521 -30.16 -12.40 -18.16
CA GLY A 521 -30.06 -13.26 -16.99
C GLY A 521 -28.78 -12.93 -16.23
N THR A 522 -27.89 -13.91 -16.02
CA THR A 522 -26.59 -13.68 -15.36
C THR A 522 -25.45 -13.34 -16.33
N THR A 523 -25.71 -13.18 -17.64
CA THR A 523 -24.65 -12.97 -18.64
C THR A 523 -24.68 -11.56 -19.20
N THR A 524 -23.63 -10.79 -18.95
CA THR A 524 -23.46 -9.42 -19.46
C THR A 524 -23.20 -9.43 -20.96
N MET A 525 -24.15 -8.89 -21.74
CA MET A 525 -24.11 -8.85 -23.20
C MET A 525 -23.28 -7.67 -23.70
N THR A 526 -22.42 -7.89 -24.69
CA THR A 526 -21.62 -6.79 -25.26
C THR A 526 -22.42 -5.91 -26.21
N GLY A 527 -23.54 -6.41 -26.74
CA GLY A 527 -24.40 -5.70 -27.71
C GLY A 527 -23.76 -5.42 -29.08
N SER A 528 -22.44 -5.64 -29.17
CA SER A 528 -21.56 -5.30 -30.28
C SER A 528 -20.99 -6.56 -30.95
N SER A 529 -20.95 -7.69 -30.25
CA SER A 529 -20.48 -8.96 -30.79
C SER A 529 -21.53 -9.57 -31.71
N VAL A 530 -21.11 -9.88 -32.94
CA VAL A 530 -21.99 -10.48 -33.96
C VAL A 530 -22.46 -11.85 -33.47
N GLY A 531 -23.77 -12.04 -33.38
CA GLY A 531 -24.40 -13.32 -33.03
C GLY A 531 -24.73 -13.53 -31.55
N GLU A 532 -24.66 -12.52 -30.68
CA GLU A 532 -25.30 -12.56 -29.37
C GLU A 532 -26.84 -12.42 -29.47
N TYR A 533 -27.59 -13.14 -28.63
CA TYR A 533 -29.05 -13.05 -28.51
C TYR A 533 -29.48 -13.13 -27.04
N CYS A 534 -30.40 -12.26 -26.61
CA CYS A 534 -31.17 -12.46 -25.37
C CYS A 534 -32.61 -12.85 -25.71
N ILE A 535 -33.03 -14.05 -25.30
CA ILE A 535 -34.40 -14.52 -25.54
C ILE A 535 -35.01 -14.90 -24.20
N ASP A 536 -35.90 -14.04 -23.72
CA ASP A 536 -36.64 -14.13 -22.46
C ASP A 536 -35.71 -14.29 -21.24
N GLY A 537 -34.66 -13.48 -21.20
CA GLY A 537 -33.61 -13.51 -20.16
C GLY A 537 -32.61 -14.67 -20.30
N VAL A 538 -32.65 -15.44 -21.39
CA VAL A 538 -31.70 -16.51 -21.68
C VAL A 538 -30.73 -16.10 -22.77
N TYR A 539 -29.46 -15.95 -22.40
CA TYR A 539 -28.35 -15.66 -23.32
C TYR A 539 -28.08 -16.85 -24.25
N LYS A 540 -27.91 -16.57 -25.54
CA LYS A 540 -27.61 -17.56 -26.58
C LYS A 540 -26.65 -16.97 -27.61
N MET A 541 -25.80 -17.81 -28.19
CA MET A 541 -24.98 -17.48 -29.36
C MET A 541 -25.54 -18.13 -30.63
N ALA A 542 -25.32 -17.49 -31.78
CA ALA A 542 -25.41 -18.15 -33.07
C ALA A 542 -24.33 -19.23 -33.25
N ASP A 543 -24.63 -20.25 -34.05
CA ASP A 543 -23.60 -21.14 -34.60
C ASP A 543 -22.95 -20.46 -35.82
N PHE A 544 -21.64 -20.63 -35.98
CA PHE A 544 -20.84 -20.07 -37.08
C PHE A 544 -20.25 -21.16 -37.99
N SER A 545 -20.77 -22.39 -37.92
CA SER A 545 -20.32 -23.51 -38.73
C SER A 545 -20.33 -23.22 -40.25
N GLY A 546 -19.28 -23.66 -40.94
CA GLY A 546 -19.13 -23.48 -42.38
C GLY A 546 -19.06 -22.03 -42.88
N GLY A 547 -18.83 -21.04 -41.99
CA GLY A 547 -18.83 -19.62 -42.36
C GLY A 547 -20.23 -19.03 -42.56
N THR A 548 -21.28 -19.70 -42.06
CA THR A 548 -22.66 -19.20 -42.05
C THR A 548 -23.11 -18.96 -40.62
N MET A 549 -23.51 -17.72 -40.29
CA MET A 549 -24.13 -17.42 -39.00
C MET A 549 -25.56 -17.97 -38.98
N THR A 550 -25.81 -18.96 -38.11
CA THR A 550 -27.10 -19.61 -37.92
C THR A 550 -27.69 -19.18 -36.56
N PRO A 551 -28.80 -18.42 -36.54
CA PRO A 551 -29.42 -17.98 -35.29
C PRO A 551 -29.84 -19.15 -34.38
N PRO A 552 -29.82 -18.98 -33.05
CA PRO A 552 -30.21 -20.02 -32.11
C PRO A 552 -31.72 -20.28 -32.12
N ALA A 553 -32.14 -21.48 -31.70
CA ALA A 553 -33.55 -21.85 -31.64
C ALA A 553 -34.37 -20.91 -30.73
N GLY A 554 -35.52 -20.46 -31.24
CA GLY A 554 -36.35 -19.40 -30.66
C GLY A 554 -36.09 -18.01 -31.26
N ALA A 555 -35.08 -17.84 -32.12
CA ALA A 555 -34.78 -16.55 -32.77
C ALA A 555 -35.52 -16.34 -34.11
N GLU A 556 -36.49 -17.19 -34.47
CA GLU A 556 -37.12 -17.20 -35.80
C GLU A 556 -37.93 -15.92 -36.10
N HIS A 557 -38.31 -15.17 -35.06
CA HIS A 557 -39.00 -13.88 -35.11
C HIS A 557 -38.28 -12.79 -34.28
N TYR A 558 -36.97 -12.92 -34.09
CA TYR A 558 -36.17 -12.02 -33.25
C TYR A 558 -36.13 -10.59 -33.81
N SER A 559 -36.80 -9.65 -33.12
CA SER A 559 -36.83 -8.22 -33.46
C SER A 559 -35.88 -7.37 -32.62
N GLY A 560 -35.22 -7.97 -31.64
CA GLY A 560 -34.40 -7.33 -30.59
C GLY A 560 -34.34 -8.24 -29.36
N PRO A 561 -33.46 -7.96 -28.40
CA PRO A 561 -33.33 -8.75 -27.17
C PRO A 561 -34.59 -8.63 -26.29
N THR A 562 -34.95 -9.70 -25.59
CA THR A 562 -36.06 -9.72 -24.61
C THR A 562 -35.62 -10.23 -23.24
N GLY A 563 -36.08 -9.57 -22.17
CA GLY A 563 -35.71 -9.92 -20.80
C GLY A 563 -34.28 -9.54 -20.40
N LEU A 564 -33.77 -8.43 -20.93
CA LEU A 564 -32.55 -7.78 -20.41
C LEU A 564 -32.86 -7.04 -19.11
N THR A 565 -31.86 -6.92 -18.25
CA THR A 565 -31.82 -5.97 -17.12
C THR A 565 -30.56 -5.11 -17.20
N TYR A 566 -30.61 -3.88 -16.70
CA TYR A 566 -29.43 -3.21 -16.20
C TYR A 566 -29.24 -3.62 -14.74
N GLU A 567 -27.99 -3.86 -14.32
CA GLU A 567 -27.64 -4.30 -12.97
C GLU A 567 -26.67 -3.29 -12.36
N MET A 568 -26.90 -2.92 -11.10
CA MET A 568 -26.10 -1.92 -10.40
C MET A 568 -24.68 -2.44 -10.10
N LYS A 569 -23.77 -2.28 -11.06
CA LYS A 569 -22.34 -2.57 -10.94
C LYS A 569 -21.65 -1.66 -9.93
N ASP A 570 -20.39 -1.93 -9.67
CA ASP A 570 -19.55 -1.15 -8.77
C ASP A 570 -19.18 0.20 -9.38
N PHE A 571 -19.14 1.22 -8.52
CA PHE A 571 -19.11 2.62 -8.91
C PHE A 571 -18.35 3.39 -7.84
N VAL A 572 -17.31 4.10 -8.25
CA VAL A 572 -16.43 4.86 -7.35
C VAL A 572 -16.35 6.30 -7.86
N VAL A 573 -16.64 7.28 -7.00
CA VAL A 573 -16.29 8.69 -7.27
C VAL A 573 -14.93 8.97 -6.63
N TYR A 574 -14.00 9.47 -7.43
CA TYR A 574 -12.65 9.83 -7.03
C TYR A 574 -12.53 11.35 -6.86
N PHE A 575 -12.02 11.78 -5.71
CA PHE A 575 -11.84 13.18 -5.35
C PHE A 575 -10.35 13.48 -5.14
N PRO A 576 -9.65 14.02 -6.15
CA PRO A 576 -8.32 14.59 -5.97
C PRO A 576 -8.35 15.80 -5.04
N VAL A 577 -7.18 16.15 -4.48
CA VAL A 577 -7.02 17.42 -3.75
C VAL A 577 -7.42 18.60 -4.65
N GLY A 578 -8.11 19.58 -4.06
CA GLY A 578 -8.66 20.73 -4.79
C GLY A 578 -10.04 20.51 -5.43
N SER A 579 -10.67 19.35 -5.24
CA SER A 579 -12.05 19.05 -5.63
C SER A 579 -13.07 20.02 -5.03
N ASP A 580 -13.95 20.58 -5.86
CA ASP A 580 -15.11 21.38 -5.43
C ASP A 580 -16.30 20.49 -5.02
N VAL A 581 -16.25 19.97 -3.80
CA VAL A 581 -17.30 19.11 -3.22
C VAL A 581 -18.60 19.89 -2.95
N ASP A 582 -18.49 21.16 -2.54
CA ASP A 582 -19.66 22.03 -2.27
C ASP A 582 -20.55 22.19 -3.53
N SER A 583 -19.94 22.31 -4.72
CA SER A 583 -20.67 22.32 -6.00
C SER A 583 -21.31 20.96 -6.34
N LEU A 584 -20.63 19.84 -6.05
CA LEU A 584 -21.19 18.51 -6.29
C LEU A 584 -22.41 18.24 -5.39
N GLU A 585 -22.31 18.51 -4.08
CA GLU A 585 -23.44 18.42 -3.14
C GLU A 585 -24.62 19.29 -3.59
N SER A 586 -24.33 20.49 -4.09
CA SER A 586 -25.35 21.44 -4.58
C SER A 586 -26.01 21.04 -5.91
N SER A 587 -25.45 20.06 -6.64
CA SER A 587 -25.89 19.71 -8.00
C SER A 587 -27.09 18.74 -8.06
N GLY A 588 -27.41 18.08 -6.94
CA GLY A 588 -28.40 16.99 -6.90
C GLY A 588 -27.85 15.61 -7.32
N TYR A 589 -26.52 15.45 -7.38
CA TYR A 589 -25.86 14.18 -7.71
C TYR A 589 -26.07 13.08 -6.63
N PHE A 590 -26.21 13.48 -5.36
CA PHE A 590 -26.46 12.58 -4.24
C PHE A 590 -27.94 12.51 -3.86
N ASP A 591 -28.35 11.38 -3.27
CA ASP A 591 -29.65 11.28 -2.61
C ASP A 591 -29.81 12.35 -1.52
N ALA A 592 -30.98 13.00 -1.49
CA ALA A 592 -31.22 14.14 -0.62
C ALA A 592 -31.28 13.79 0.87
N ASP A 593 -31.74 12.59 1.24
CA ASP A 593 -31.77 12.12 2.63
C ASP A 593 -30.38 11.60 3.07
N GLU A 594 -29.61 10.95 2.20
CA GLU A 594 -28.20 10.61 2.49
C GLU A 594 -27.34 11.88 2.63
N LEU A 595 -27.48 12.86 1.74
CA LEU A 595 -26.80 14.15 1.83
C LEU A 595 -27.19 14.91 3.11
N ALA A 596 -28.47 14.82 3.50
CA ALA A 596 -28.94 15.38 4.76
C ALA A 596 -28.44 14.61 5.99
N LYS A 597 -28.02 13.33 5.90
CA LYS A 597 -27.30 12.62 6.98
C LYS A 597 -25.85 13.07 7.05
N ALA A 598 -25.13 13.02 5.92
CA ALA A 598 -23.72 13.42 5.80
C ALA A 598 -23.46 14.83 6.36
N ASN A 599 -24.34 15.80 6.05
CA ASN A 599 -24.29 17.17 6.57
C ASN A 599 -24.49 17.32 8.11
N LYS A 600 -24.64 16.21 8.86
CA LYS A 600 -24.70 16.19 10.34
C LYS A 600 -23.45 15.57 10.99
N GLU A 601 -22.53 15.02 10.19
CA GLU A 601 -21.31 14.36 10.65
C GLU A 601 -20.11 15.34 10.63
N GLU A 602 -18.90 14.83 10.89
CA GLU A 602 -17.69 15.64 10.74
C GLU A 602 -17.38 15.90 9.25
N LYS A 603 -16.87 17.11 8.95
CA LYS A 603 -16.44 17.47 7.60
C LYS A 603 -15.28 16.58 7.15
N ILE A 604 -15.34 16.16 5.90
CA ILE A 604 -14.27 15.44 5.19
C ILE A 604 -12.96 16.25 5.15
N ASP A 605 -11.82 15.57 5.15
CA ASP A 605 -10.50 16.16 4.99
C ASP A 605 -10.14 16.29 3.50
N THR A 606 -10.36 17.47 2.93
CA THR A 606 -10.05 17.76 1.52
C THR A 606 -8.57 18.09 1.26
N THR A 607 -7.68 17.99 2.26
CA THR A 607 -6.22 18.13 2.06
C THR A 607 -5.57 16.82 1.57
N ARG A 608 -6.32 15.72 1.58
CA ARG A 608 -5.96 14.38 1.09
C ARG A 608 -6.91 13.96 -0.03
N PRO A 609 -6.48 13.18 -1.03
CA PRO A 609 -7.39 12.60 -2.01
C PRO A 609 -8.18 11.44 -1.36
N PHE A 610 -9.43 11.28 -1.78
CA PHE A 610 -10.32 10.25 -1.25
C PHE A 610 -11.26 9.68 -2.31
N ILE A 611 -11.84 8.52 -2.02
CA ILE A 611 -12.85 7.87 -2.84
C ILE A 611 -14.17 7.70 -2.07
N LEU A 612 -15.27 7.62 -2.82
CA LEU A 612 -16.61 7.32 -2.34
C LEU A 612 -17.17 6.17 -3.18
N VAL A 613 -17.32 5.00 -2.55
CA VAL A 613 -17.82 3.78 -3.19
C VAL A 613 -19.34 3.70 -3.04
N ARG A 614 -20.06 3.28 -4.09
CA ARG A 614 -21.52 3.11 -4.05
C ARG A 614 -21.92 1.95 -3.14
N ASP A 615 -22.72 2.24 -2.11
CA ASP A 615 -23.31 1.21 -1.25
C ASP A 615 -24.65 0.75 -1.83
N LYS A 616 -24.62 -0.38 -2.53
CA LYS A 616 -25.78 -1.03 -3.16
C LYS A 616 -26.87 -1.39 -2.13
N SER A 617 -26.56 -1.47 -0.83
CA SER A 617 -27.55 -1.76 0.22
C SER A 617 -28.43 -0.57 0.63
N LEU A 618 -28.14 0.64 0.13
CA LEU A 618 -28.92 1.86 0.38
C LEU A 618 -30.02 2.13 -0.68
N TYR A 619 -30.24 1.19 -1.60
CA TYR A 619 -31.22 1.29 -2.69
C TYR A 619 -32.34 0.25 -2.55
N ASP A 620 -33.57 0.64 -2.90
CA ASP A 620 -34.74 -0.27 -2.87
C ASP A 620 -34.73 -1.29 -4.04
N SER A 621 -33.98 -1.02 -5.11
CA SER A 621 -33.64 -1.96 -6.17
C SER A 621 -32.21 -1.75 -6.67
N THR A 622 -31.58 -2.82 -7.11
CA THR A 622 -30.24 -2.84 -7.73
C THR A 622 -30.29 -3.38 -9.17
N SER A 623 -31.49 -3.55 -9.73
CA SER A 623 -31.75 -4.10 -11.06
C SER A 623 -32.94 -3.34 -11.69
N ASP A 624 -32.86 -3.02 -12.98
CA ASP A 624 -33.90 -2.34 -13.76
C ASP A 624 -34.20 -3.11 -15.06
N PRO A 625 -35.47 -3.50 -15.33
CA PRO A 625 -35.81 -4.26 -16.53
C PRO A 625 -35.83 -3.39 -17.79
N VAL A 626 -35.20 -3.88 -18.86
CA VAL A 626 -35.14 -3.15 -20.14
C VAL A 626 -36.35 -3.48 -21.01
N ASP A 627 -37.42 -2.68 -20.86
CA ASP A 627 -38.67 -2.80 -21.62
C ASP A 627 -38.57 -2.24 -23.05
N ASP A 628 -37.72 -1.22 -23.29
CA ASP A 628 -37.45 -0.68 -24.63
C ASP A 628 -35.95 -0.46 -24.88
N TRP A 629 -35.28 -1.53 -25.32
CA TRP A 629 -33.87 -1.54 -25.72
C TRP A 629 -33.47 -0.47 -26.76
N ALA A 630 -34.41 0.09 -27.53
CA ALA A 630 -34.09 1.12 -28.51
C ALA A 630 -33.99 2.54 -27.90
N HIS A 631 -34.58 2.78 -26.72
CA HIS A 631 -34.71 4.11 -26.13
C HIS A 631 -34.23 4.22 -24.67
N GLN A 632 -34.27 3.13 -23.90
CA GLN A 632 -33.86 3.07 -22.50
C GLN A 632 -32.33 3.04 -22.35
N VAL A 633 -31.83 3.66 -21.28
CA VAL A 633 -30.42 3.72 -20.89
C VAL A 633 -30.24 3.14 -19.48
N ASP A 634 -29.00 2.85 -19.07
CA ASP A 634 -28.73 2.43 -17.69
C ASP A 634 -29.05 3.56 -16.70
N PRO A 635 -29.99 3.38 -15.76
CA PRO A 635 -30.25 4.36 -14.72
C PRO A 635 -29.14 4.37 -13.65
N PHE A 636 -28.18 3.45 -13.67
CA PHE A 636 -27.14 3.36 -12.64
C PHE A 636 -25.84 4.10 -12.97
N VAL A 637 -25.73 4.82 -14.11
CA VAL A 637 -24.57 5.67 -14.43
C VAL A 637 -24.97 6.98 -15.14
N PRO A 638 -24.08 8.00 -15.23
CA PRO A 638 -24.36 9.21 -15.98
C PRO A 638 -24.55 8.91 -17.47
N THR A 639 -25.57 9.51 -18.07
CA THR A 639 -25.98 9.24 -19.46
C THR A 639 -26.19 10.53 -20.26
N ASN A 640 -25.90 10.51 -21.56
CA ASN A 640 -26.18 11.62 -22.49
C ASN A 640 -26.38 11.10 -23.93
N LYS A 641 -27.40 10.25 -24.14
CA LYS A 641 -27.61 9.50 -25.40
C LYS A 641 -28.69 10.13 -26.26
N SER A 642 -28.65 9.92 -27.57
CA SER A 642 -29.74 10.32 -28.49
C SER A 642 -31.07 9.63 -28.15
N ALA A 643 -31.01 8.39 -27.64
CA ALA A 643 -32.11 7.52 -27.27
C ALA A 643 -33.08 8.14 -26.24
N ASN A 644 -32.55 8.69 -25.14
CA ASN A 644 -33.33 9.39 -24.10
C ASN A 644 -33.41 10.92 -24.30
N GLY A 645 -32.99 11.41 -25.48
CA GLY A 645 -33.04 12.83 -25.83
C GLY A 645 -31.96 13.70 -25.18
N TYR A 646 -30.81 13.13 -24.84
CA TYR A 646 -29.67 13.79 -24.18
C TYR A 646 -29.99 14.27 -22.75
N GLN A 647 -30.70 13.42 -22.00
CA GLN A 647 -30.97 13.60 -20.58
C GLN A 647 -30.03 12.73 -19.75
N ASN A 648 -29.77 13.16 -18.51
CA ASN A 648 -29.14 12.31 -17.51
C ASN A 648 -30.24 11.72 -16.63
N GLU A 649 -30.38 10.39 -16.64
CA GLU A 649 -31.42 9.67 -15.89
C GLU A 649 -30.83 8.82 -14.75
N MET A 650 -29.59 9.13 -14.35
CA MET A 650 -28.88 8.47 -13.25
C MET A 650 -29.62 8.58 -11.91
N GLU A 651 -29.88 7.43 -11.28
CA GLU A 651 -30.30 7.29 -9.89
C GLU A 651 -29.29 7.96 -8.95
N PRO A 652 -29.74 8.81 -7.99
CA PRO A 652 -28.83 9.57 -7.13
C PRO A 652 -27.82 8.69 -6.37
N MET A 653 -26.58 9.17 -6.29
CA MET A 653 -25.48 8.45 -5.65
C MET A 653 -25.72 8.30 -4.14
N LYS A 654 -25.45 7.09 -3.63
CA LYS A 654 -25.51 6.73 -2.21
C LYS A 654 -24.27 5.91 -1.81
N PRO A 655 -23.66 6.18 -0.65
CA PRO A 655 -23.95 7.29 0.27
C PRO A 655 -23.46 8.65 -0.27
N ALA A 656 -23.77 9.72 0.46
CA ALA A 656 -23.14 11.04 0.27
C ALA A 656 -21.83 11.14 1.07
N PRO A 657 -20.87 12.03 0.70
CA PRO A 657 -19.56 12.13 1.34
C PRO A 657 -19.62 12.71 2.76
N SER A 658 -19.08 11.98 3.73
CA SER A 658 -18.94 12.36 5.14
C SER A 658 -17.70 11.71 5.76
N GLY A 659 -17.33 12.12 6.97
CA GLY A 659 -16.25 11.49 7.73
C GLY A 659 -16.38 9.98 7.99
N SER A 660 -17.58 9.39 7.80
CA SER A 660 -17.80 7.93 7.91
C SER A 660 -17.94 7.21 6.55
N THR A 661 -18.30 7.91 5.47
CA THR A 661 -18.59 7.29 4.18
C THR A 661 -17.40 7.28 3.21
N VAL A 662 -16.53 8.31 3.24
CA VAL A 662 -15.35 8.37 2.35
C VAL A 662 -14.20 7.46 2.81
N TYR A 663 -13.29 7.14 1.89
CA TYR A 663 -12.06 6.41 2.13
C TYR A 663 -10.86 7.24 1.60
N TYR A 664 -9.93 7.65 2.46
CA TYR A 664 -8.79 8.49 2.11
C TYR A 664 -7.59 7.65 1.66
N LEU A 665 -6.84 8.10 0.65
CA LEU A 665 -5.61 7.44 0.22
C LEU A 665 -4.60 7.34 1.37
N MET A 666 -4.06 6.13 1.56
CA MET A 666 -2.93 5.87 2.45
C MET A 666 -1.62 6.10 1.69
N GLU A 667 -0.91 7.17 2.04
CA GLU A 667 0.38 7.52 1.45
C GLU A 667 1.53 6.77 2.15
N GLN A 668 2.62 6.48 1.45
CA GLN A 668 3.82 5.78 1.97
C GLN A 668 4.61 6.58 3.04
N ASN A 669 4.05 7.64 3.63
CA ASN A 669 4.71 8.53 4.57
C ASN A 669 4.89 7.89 5.95
N GLY A 670 5.98 7.15 6.12
CA GLY A 670 6.26 6.37 7.31
C GLY A 670 5.56 5.00 7.35
N ASP A 671 4.70 4.71 6.38
CA ASP A 671 4.18 3.35 6.13
C ASP A 671 5.14 2.52 5.26
N LEU A 672 6.44 2.64 5.56
CA LEU A 672 7.48 1.79 4.97
C LEU A 672 7.21 0.34 5.38
N ASP A 673 7.65 -0.64 4.61
CA ASP A 673 7.64 -2.00 5.16
C ASP A 673 8.69 -2.14 6.25
N TRP A 674 8.22 -2.35 7.47
CA TRP A 674 9.05 -2.40 8.64
C TRP A 674 9.52 -3.82 8.97
N ASP A 675 8.72 -4.85 8.73
CA ASP A 675 9.07 -6.26 9.02
C ASP A 675 10.30 -6.66 8.18
N SER A 676 10.18 -6.29 6.91
CA SER A 676 11.21 -6.00 5.91
C SER A 676 12.56 -5.49 6.40
N LEU A 677 12.59 -4.41 7.17
CA LEU A 677 13.81 -3.65 7.36
C LEU A 677 14.73 -4.35 8.37
N PRO A 678 16.07 -4.30 8.17
CA PRO A 678 17.00 -4.90 9.10
C PRO A 678 17.03 -4.13 10.42
N ASP A 679 17.11 -4.84 11.54
CA ASP A 679 17.05 -4.22 12.87
C ASP A 679 18.26 -3.28 13.13
N ALA A 680 17.99 -2.20 13.86
CA ALA A 680 18.98 -1.20 14.25
C ALA A 680 19.63 -1.53 15.61
N ASP A 681 20.95 -1.34 15.71
CA ASP A 681 21.68 -1.48 16.98
C ASP A 681 21.39 -0.26 17.88
N VAL A 682 20.46 -0.45 18.81
CA VAL A 682 19.93 0.59 19.72
C VAL A 682 20.09 0.15 21.16
N LYS A 683 20.50 1.07 22.04
CA LYS A 683 20.66 0.81 23.48
C LYS A 683 19.31 0.87 24.19
N VAL A 684 18.49 -0.16 23.97
CA VAL A 684 17.20 -0.33 24.62
C VAL A 684 17.39 -0.60 26.13
N PRO A 685 16.67 0.09 27.04
CA PRO A 685 16.64 -0.24 28.46
C PRO A 685 16.12 -1.66 28.68
N ALA A 686 16.69 -2.39 29.66
CA ALA A 686 16.21 -3.73 30.01
C ALA A 686 14.73 -3.67 30.45
N SER A 687 13.86 -4.38 29.73
CA SER A 687 12.40 -4.26 29.85
C SER A 687 11.86 -4.79 31.18
N LYS A 688 10.77 -4.18 31.67
CA LYS A 688 10.04 -4.61 32.89
C LYS A 688 8.84 -5.50 32.58
N SER A 689 8.98 -6.37 31.58
CA SER A 689 7.94 -7.28 31.10
C SER A 689 8.48 -8.72 31.16
N GLY A 690 8.43 -9.33 32.35
CA GLY A 690 8.95 -10.68 32.55
C GLY A 690 8.01 -11.76 32.03
N ALA A 691 8.49 -12.55 31.07
CA ALA A 691 8.00 -13.88 30.76
C ALA A 691 9.22 -14.82 30.68
N ASP A 692 9.35 -15.73 31.65
CA ASP A 692 10.48 -16.66 31.71
C ASP A 692 10.34 -17.77 30.66
N SER A 693 11.36 -17.91 29.81
CA SER A 693 11.67 -19.17 29.12
C SER A 693 13.17 -19.43 29.17
N SER A 694 13.62 -20.07 30.25
CA SER A 694 15.02 -20.49 30.44
C SER A 694 15.30 -21.81 29.73
N ASP A 695 16.22 -21.79 28.76
CA ASP A 695 17.11 -22.87 28.28
C ASP A 695 17.43 -22.63 26.79
N SER A 696 18.62 -22.93 26.27
CA SER A 696 19.92 -23.23 26.92
C SER A 696 21.03 -22.87 25.92
N SER A 697 22.22 -22.52 26.41
CA SER A 697 23.40 -22.41 25.56
C SER A 697 23.92 -23.81 25.19
N ASP A 698 23.96 -24.16 23.91
CA ASP A 698 25.06 -25.00 23.42
C ASP A 698 25.38 -24.73 21.94
N SER A 699 26.37 -25.46 21.46
CA SER A 699 27.29 -25.10 20.38
C SER A 699 26.81 -25.55 19.01
N SER A 700 27.44 -24.98 17.98
CA SER A 700 27.27 -25.36 16.58
C SER A 700 27.45 -26.86 16.31
N ASP A 701 26.48 -27.47 15.63
CA ASP A 701 26.79 -28.53 14.65
C ASP A 701 25.78 -28.54 13.50
N LYS A 702 26.15 -29.15 12.36
CA LYS A 702 25.54 -28.90 11.05
C LYS A 702 24.85 -30.15 10.48
N SER A 703 23.53 -30.23 10.60
CA SER A 703 22.73 -31.28 9.93
C SER A 703 21.32 -30.80 9.58
N THR A 704 21.01 -30.74 8.27
CA THR A 704 19.68 -30.41 7.75
C THR A 704 18.93 -31.68 7.34
N SER A 705 17.88 -32.04 8.06
CA SER A 705 16.94 -33.08 7.61
C SER A 705 16.01 -32.51 6.52
N LYS A 706 16.18 -32.91 5.25
CA LYS A 706 15.18 -32.65 4.21
C LYS A 706 13.83 -33.30 4.61
N LYS A 707 12.72 -32.60 4.36
CA LYS A 707 11.36 -33.17 4.44
C LYS A 707 11.20 -34.29 3.38
N SER A 708 10.25 -35.19 3.58
CA SER A 708 9.79 -36.08 2.51
C SER A 708 8.92 -35.30 1.52
N ALA A 709 8.90 -35.69 0.24
CA ALA A 709 8.01 -35.11 -0.76
C ALA A 709 6.52 -35.20 -0.39
N LYS A 710 6.13 -36.23 0.39
CA LYS A 710 4.76 -36.40 0.92
C LYS A 710 4.42 -35.41 2.07
N ASP A 711 5.41 -34.71 2.62
CA ASP A 711 5.28 -33.71 3.70
C ASP A 711 5.54 -32.27 3.21
N MET A 712 5.69 -32.07 1.89
CA MET A 712 5.95 -30.77 1.26
C MET A 712 4.68 -30.24 0.58
N THR A 713 4.42 -28.95 0.76
CA THR A 713 3.38 -28.24 0.00
C THR A 713 3.77 -28.12 -1.49
N LEU A 714 2.79 -27.89 -2.36
CA LEU A 714 3.03 -27.70 -3.80
C LEU A 714 3.97 -26.51 -4.09
N GLN A 715 3.93 -25.46 -3.26
CA GLN A 715 4.84 -24.31 -3.33
C GLN A 715 6.27 -24.67 -2.90
N GLU A 716 6.44 -25.48 -1.85
CA GLU A 716 7.77 -26.02 -1.48
C GLU A 716 8.34 -26.92 -2.59
N ILE A 717 7.51 -27.76 -3.21
CA ILE A 717 7.90 -28.59 -4.36
C ILE A 717 8.35 -27.69 -5.53
N ARG A 718 7.53 -26.70 -5.91
CA ARG A 718 7.83 -25.75 -7.01
C ARG A 718 9.10 -24.95 -6.75
N SER A 719 9.30 -24.45 -5.54
CA SER A 719 10.51 -23.71 -5.14
C SER A 719 11.77 -24.58 -5.25
N THR A 720 11.69 -25.84 -4.77
CA THR A 720 12.82 -26.79 -4.81
C THR A 720 13.19 -27.16 -6.26
N VAL A 721 12.19 -27.43 -7.10
CA VAL A 721 12.36 -27.74 -8.54
C VAL A 721 12.90 -26.52 -9.32
N SER A 722 12.42 -25.32 -9.03
CA SER A 722 12.93 -24.06 -9.61
C SER A 722 14.40 -23.80 -9.24
N GLY A 723 14.81 -24.18 -8.02
CA GLY A 723 16.20 -24.21 -7.58
C GLY A 723 17.07 -25.30 -8.22
N GLY A 724 16.53 -26.09 -9.17
CA GLY A 724 17.22 -27.18 -9.85
C GLY A 724 17.32 -28.49 -9.07
N ASP A 725 16.70 -28.59 -7.89
CA ASP A 725 16.60 -29.81 -7.10
C ASP A 725 15.26 -30.50 -7.38
N PHE A 726 15.30 -31.52 -8.23
CA PHE A 726 14.11 -32.27 -8.62
C PHE A 726 13.79 -33.41 -7.64
N THR A 727 14.53 -33.59 -6.54
CA THR A 727 14.28 -34.64 -5.53
C THR A 727 12.81 -34.80 -5.14
N PRO A 728 11.99 -33.73 -4.96
CA PRO A 728 10.58 -33.89 -4.57
C PRO A 728 9.67 -34.49 -5.64
N ILE A 729 10.08 -34.46 -6.92
CA ILE A 729 9.34 -35.04 -8.06
C ILE A 729 10.13 -36.13 -8.80
N ALA A 730 11.34 -36.44 -8.36
CA ALA A 730 12.18 -37.50 -8.90
C ALA A 730 11.52 -38.88 -8.67
N GLY A 731 11.59 -39.73 -9.68
CA GLY A 731 10.94 -41.03 -9.67
C GLY A 731 10.60 -41.53 -11.06
N LYS A 732 10.04 -42.73 -11.12
CA LYS A 732 9.55 -43.34 -12.36
C LYS A 732 8.04 -43.21 -12.43
N TYR A 733 7.54 -42.69 -13.54
CA TYR A 733 6.13 -42.49 -13.82
C TYR A 733 5.73 -43.37 -15.00
N CYS A 734 4.67 -44.18 -14.88
CA CYS A 734 4.23 -45.11 -15.92
C CYS A 734 2.74 -44.97 -16.22
N GLN A 735 2.36 -45.15 -17.49
CA GLN A 735 0.96 -45.39 -17.84
C GLN A 735 0.45 -46.67 -17.18
N LYS A 736 -0.87 -46.77 -16.97
CA LYS A 736 -1.51 -47.83 -16.17
C LYS A 736 -1.25 -49.27 -16.65
N ASP A 737 -0.93 -49.46 -17.91
CA ASP A 737 -0.57 -50.74 -18.53
C ASP A 737 0.94 -51.01 -18.58
N ASN A 738 1.77 -50.05 -18.15
CA ASN A 738 3.23 -50.02 -18.29
C ASN A 738 3.76 -50.05 -19.75
N SER A 739 2.95 -49.63 -20.73
CA SER A 739 3.38 -49.53 -22.14
C SER A 739 4.37 -48.39 -22.40
N SER A 740 4.30 -47.32 -21.59
CA SER A 740 5.21 -46.17 -21.62
C SER A 740 5.47 -45.65 -20.22
N CYS A 741 6.72 -45.25 -19.95
CA CYS A 741 7.16 -44.67 -18.69
C CYS A 741 8.18 -43.53 -18.91
N ILE A 742 8.10 -42.50 -18.06
CA ILE A 742 9.06 -41.39 -17.96
C ILE A 742 9.76 -41.50 -16.60
N THR A 743 11.09 -41.47 -16.55
CA THR A 743 11.87 -41.41 -15.30
C THR A 743 12.54 -40.05 -15.19
N ILE A 744 12.26 -39.32 -14.11
CA ILE A 744 12.87 -38.03 -13.75
C ILE A 744 13.89 -38.28 -12.64
N ASP A 745 15.14 -37.83 -12.80
CA ASP A 745 16.16 -37.88 -11.73
C ASP A 745 16.16 -36.64 -10.82
N ASP A 746 16.95 -36.68 -9.75
CA ASP A 746 17.09 -35.61 -8.76
C ASP A 746 17.67 -34.30 -9.34
N THR A 747 18.22 -34.33 -10.55
CA THR A 747 18.67 -33.14 -11.28
C THR A 747 17.61 -32.58 -12.23
N GLY A 748 16.54 -33.31 -12.52
CA GLY A 748 15.53 -32.96 -13.52
C GLY A 748 15.82 -33.47 -14.94
N LYS A 749 16.76 -34.41 -15.10
CA LYS A 749 16.86 -35.13 -16.38
C LYS A 749 15.69 -36.11 -16.48
N ALA A 750 14.89 -35.96 -17.53
CA ALA A 750 13.80 -36.88 -17.84
C ALA A 750 14.22 -37.86 -18.95
N THR A 751 13.79 -39.11 -18.83
CA THR A 751 14.11 -40.19 -19.78
C THR A 751 12.88 -41.05 -20.05
N SER A 752 12.57 -41.33 -21.31
CA SER A 752 11.42 -42.16 -21.70
C SER A 752 11.82 -43.61 -21.98
N SER A 753 10.87 -44.52 -21.80
CA SER A 753 11.03 -45.95 -22.06
C SER A 753 9.67 -46.61 -22.34
N GLY A 754 9.60 -47.54 -23.28
CA GLY A 754 8.36 -48.24 -23.64
C GLY A 754 8.18 -48.44 -25.15
N SER A 755 6.94 -48.62 -25.58
CA SER A 755 6.54 -48.76 -26.98
C SER A 755 5.96 -47.49 -27.62
N LYS A 756 5.79 -46.41 -26.85
CA LYS A 756 5.38 -45.08 -27.32
C LYS A 756 6.60 -44.16 -27.36
N ASP A 757 6.96 -43.69 -28.54
CA ASP A 757 7.96 -42.63 -28.71
C ASP A 757 7.36 -41.30 -28.21
N LEU A 758 8.16 -40.54 -27.44
CA LEU A 758 7.74 -39.30 -26.79
C LEU A 758 8.50 -38.06 -27.31
N TYR A 759 9.40 -38.22 -28.29
CA TYR A 759 10.08 -37.09 -28.98
C TYR A 759 10.63 -36.02 -28.01
N MET A 760 11.40 -36.45 -27.01
CA MET A 760 11.69 -35.62 -25.83
C MET A 760 12.62 -34.42 -26.10
N SER A 761 13.54 -34.54 -27.07
CA SER A 761 14.39 -33.45 -27.56
C SER A 761 14.76 -33.72 -29.02
N PRO A 762 15.21 -32.71 -29.80
CA PRO A 762 15.58 -32.90 -31.20
C PRO A 762 16.93 -33.63 -31.39
N ASP A 763 17.76 -33.76 -30.34
CA ASP A 763 19.05 -34.47 -30.37
C ASP A 763 18.95 -35.91 -29.82
N ASP A 764 18.10 -36.16 -28.83
CA ASP A 764 17.79 -37.50 -28.32
C ASP A 764 16.30 -37.58 -27.97
N HIS A 765 15.51 -38.22 -28.83
CA HIS A 765 14.07 -38.38 -28.64
C HIS A 765 13.69 -39.12 -27.33
N THR A 766 14.64 -39.78 -26.68
CA THR A 766 14.43 -40.53 -25.42
C THR A 766 14.83 -39.76 -24.16
N VAL A 767 15.39 -38.55 -24.28
CA VAL A 767 15.91 -37.75 -23.16
C VAL A 767 15.54 -36.28 -23.31
N SER A 768 15.22 -35.61 -22.21
CA SER A 768 15.25 -34.14 -22.12
C SER A 768 15.73 -33.69 -20.74
N LYS A 769 16.06 -32.40 -20.62
CA LYS A 769 16.41 -31.75 -19.35
C LYS A 769 15.25 -30.84 -18.94
N LEU A 770 14.44 -31.28 -17.99
CA LEU A 770 13.32 -30.46 -17.54
C LEU A 770 13.82 -29.25 -16.74
N GLN A 771 13.16 -28.13 -16.97
CA GLN A 771 13.12 -26.93 -16.14
C GLN A 771 11.65 -26.59 -15.84
N LEU A 772 11.39 -25.66 -14.93
CA LEU A 772 10.05 -25.08 -14.78
C LEU A 772 9.70 -24.31 -16.07
N ALA A 773 8.42 -24.31 -16.47
CA ALA A 773 7.98 -23.54 -17.62
C ALA A 773 7.87 -22.04 -17.27
N ASP A 774 8.67 -21.23 -17.95
CA ASP A 774 8.61 -19.77 -17.90
C ASP A 774 7.55 -19.23 -18.88
N ALA A 775 6.84 -18.18 -18.44
CA ALA A 775 5.78 -17.44 -19.13
C ALA A 775 4.36 -18.07 -19.15
N ASP A 776 3.39 -17.19 -19.41
CA ASP A 776 1.94 -17.43 -19.45
C ASP A 776 1.50 -17.55 -20.94
N PRO A 777 0.45 -18.32 -21.29
CA PRO A 777 -0.51 -19.00 -20.42
C PRO A 777 0.02 -20.30 -19.81
N ARG A 778 -0.06 -20.41 -18.48
CA ARG A 778 0.19 -21.68 -17.77
C ARG A 778 -0.91 -22.70 -18.09
N TRP A 779 -0.52 -23.95 -18.38
CA TRP A 779 -1.45 -25.03 -18.72
C TRP A 779 -2.09 -25.67 -17.49
N VAL A 780 -1.42 -25.60 -16.34
CA VAL A 780 -1.96 -26.06 -15.05
C VAL A 780 -1.96 -24.91 -14.04
N PRO A 781 -3.11 -24.60 -13.39
CA PRO A 781 -3.18 -23.58 -12.35
C PRO A 781 -2.22 -23.88 -11.19
N GLU A 782 -1.67 -22.83 -10.56
CA GLU A 782 -0.53 -22.98 -9.65
C GLU A 782 -0.84 -23.72 -8.35
N ASP A 783 -2.12 -23.78 -8.00
CA ASP A 783 -2.65 -24.53 -6.86
C ASP A 783 -3.05 -25.98 -7.22
N VAL A 784 -2.77 -26.41 -8.45
CA VAL A 784 -3.06 -27.74 -9.01
C VAL A 784 -1.79 -28.51 -9.40
N GLY A 785 -0.75 -27.85 -9.92
CA GLY A 785 0.50 -28.53 -10.33
C GLY A 785 1.70 -27.64 -10.67
N LEU A 786 2.69 -28.23 -11.32
CA LEU A 786 3.86 -27.56 -11.94
C LEU A 786 3.87 -27.89 -13.43
N ASP A 787 3.96 -26.89 -14.30
CA ASP A 787 4.30 -27.09 -15.71
C ASP A 787 5.83 -27.13 -15.87
N LEU A 788 6.33 -28.16 -16.56
CA LEU A 788 7.76 -28.39 -16.80
C LEU A 788 7.99 -28.46 -18.32
N LYS A 789 9.08 -27.84 -18.80
CA LYS A 789 9.49 -27.89 -20.22
C LYS A 789 10.94 -28.36 -20.37
N GLY A 790 11.28 -28.92 -21.53
CA GLY A 790 12.68 -28.98 -21.97
C GLY A 790 13.27 -27.57 -22.16
N PRO A 791 14.60 -27.44 -22.29
CA PRO A 791 15.23 -26.12 -22.42
C PRO A 791 14.83 -25.44 -23.72
N ASP A 792 14.82 -24.11 -23.75
CA ASP A 792 14.44 -23.36 -24.96
C ASP A 792 15.42 -23.55 -26.15
N SER A 793 16.55 -24.25 -25.95
CA SER A 793 17.42 -24.75 -27.01
C SER A 793 16.83 -25.91 -27.82
N ASP A 794 15.83 -26.61 -27.27
CA ASP A 794 15.19 -27.77 -27.92
C ASP A 794 14.13 -27.34 -28.95
N TYR A 795 13.79 -26.05 -29.04
CA TYR A 795 13.08 -25.50 -30.20
C TYR A 795 13.94 -25.67 -31.46
N GLN A 796 13.38 -26.30 -32.50
CA GLN A 796 14.04 -26.44 -33.80
C GLN A 796 13.04 -26.25 -34.96
N CYS A 797 13.36 -25.34 -35.87
CA CYS A 797 12.54 -25.01 -37.04
C CYS A 797 13.42 -25.01 -38.29
N GLY A 798 13.16 -25.94 -39.21
CA GLY A 798 14.05 -26.20 -40.35
C GLY A 798 15.50 -26.48 -39.89
N SER A 799 16.40 -25.52 -40.17
CA SER A 799 17.81 -25.56 -39.75
C SER A 799 18.16 -24.66 -38.56
N TYR A 800 17.22 -23.90 -38.03
CA TYR A 800 17.41 -22.97 -36.90
C TYR A 800 17.08 -23.65 -35.56
N ARG A 801 17.66 -23.16 -34.47
CA ARG A 801 17.42 -23.64 -33.10
C ARG A 801 17.33 -22.48 -32.11
N GLY A 802 16.55 -22.68 -31.05
CA GLY A 802 16.20 -21.66 -30.07
C GLY A 802 14.83 -21.04 -30.37
N SER A 803 14.05 -20.75 -29.32
CA SER A 803 12.73 -20.11 -29.43
C SER A 803 12.75 -18.84 -30.28
N ASP A 804 13.65 -17.89 -29.95
CA ASP A 804 13.81 -16.63 -30.69
C ASP A 804 14.11 -16.84 -32.18
N ALA A 805 14.92 -17.84 -32.52
CA ALA A 805 15.25 -18.12 -33.92
C ALA A 805 14.06 -18.68 -34.72
N CYS A 806 13.03 -19.20 -34.04
CA CYS A 806 11.83 -19.78 -34.65
C CYS A 806 10.62 -18.86 -34.66
N TYR A 807 10.51 -17.91 -33.72
CA TYR A 807 9.39 -16.95 -33.66
C TYR A 807 9.77 -15.51 -34.01
N ASN A 808 11.01 -15.09 -33.73
CA ASN A 808 11.49 -13.71 -33.84
C ASN A 808 12.55 -13.52 -34.95
N GLY A 809 12.74 -14.52 -35.82
CA GLY A 809 13.71 -14.50 -36.93
C GLY A 809 13.20 -13.85 -38.22
N ASP A 810 14.12 -13.59 -39.16
CA ASP A 810 13.81 -13.02 -40.49
C ASP A 810 12.99 -13.97 -41.41
N GLU A 811 13.00 -15.28 -41.13
CA GLU A 811 12.19 -16.28 -41.83
C GLU A 811 11.01 -16.73 -40.97
N PHE A 812 9.79 -16.56 -41.48
CA PHE A 812 8.56 -17.00 -40.80
C PHE A 812 8.35 -18.50 -40.94
N PHE A 813 8.35 -19.23 -39.82
CA PHE A 813 7.94 -20.63 -39.74
C PHE A 813 6.49 -20.73 -39.31
N SER A 814 5.71 -21.61 -39.95
CA SER A 814 4.41 -21.96 -39.40
C SER A 814 4.58 -22.89 -38.20
N GLU A 815 3.64 -22.85 -37.26
CA GLU A 815 3.68 -23.66 -36.03
C GLU A 815 3.82 -25.18 -36.25
N ALA A 816 3.40 -25.68 -37.41
CA ALA A 816 3.55 -27.08 -37.79
C ALA A 816 4.97 -27.46 -38.26
N GLU A 817 5.85 -26.47 -38.44
CA GLU A 817 7.25 -26.62 -38.87
C GLU A 817 8.24 -26.40 -37.70
N ILE A 818 7.74 -26.07 -36.51
CA ILE A 818 8.51 -25.84 -35.28
C ILE A 818 8.41 -27.09 -34.38
N PHE A 819 9.51 -27.82 -34.24
CA PHE A 819 9.71 -28.75 -33.13
C PHE A 819 9.83 -27.94 -31.84
N LYS A 820 9.09 -28.31 -30.79
CA LYS A 820 9.06 -27.63 -29.49
C LYS A 820 9.69 -28.51 -28.40
N PRO A 821 10.22 -27.93 -27.30
CA PRO A 821 10.69 -28.71 -26.16
C PRO A 821 9.59 -29.62 -25.59
N PHE A 822 9.96 -30.73 -24.97
CA PHE A 822 9.01 -31.63 -24.34
C PHE A 822 8.35 -30.98 -23.10
N GLU A 823 7.03 -30.80 -23.13
CA GLU A 823 6.25 -30.21 -22.05
C GLU A 823 5.46 -31.26 -21.26
N VAL A 824 5.50 -31.17 -19.93
CA VAL A 824 4.82 -32.10 -19.02
C VAL A 824 4.43 -31.41 -17.71
N ALA A 825 3.17 -31.57 -17.31
CA ALA A 825 2.70 -31.11 -16.01
C ALA A 825 2.88 -32.19 -14.94
N TYR A 826 3.45 -31.85 -13.80
CA TYR A 826 3.44 -32.66 -12.58
C TYR A 826 2.27 -32.26 -11.68
N ILE A 827 1.47 -33.26 -11.30
CA ILE A 827 0.35 -33.13 -10.36
C ILE A 827 0.67 -33.92 -9.08
N PRO A 828 0.59 -33.32 -7.88
CA PRO A 828 0.90 -34.00 -6.62
C PRO A 828 -0.22 -34.96 -6.18
N ALA A 829 0.15 -35.92 -5.34
CA ALA A 829 -0.82 -36.71 -4.58
C ALA A 829 -1.66 -35.82 -3.65
N GLY A 830 -2.94 -36.15 -3.48
CA GLY A 830 -3.88 -35.40 -2.65
C GLY A 830 -4.65 -34.29 -3.39
N THR A 831 -4.37 -34.05 -4.67
CA THR A 831 -5.12 -33.07 -5.49
C THR A 831 -6.61 -33.40 -5.53
N SER A 832 -7.47 -32.40 -5.28
CA SER A 832 -8.92 -32.61 -5.18
C SER A 832 -9.54 -32.95 -6.53
N SER A 833 -10.63 -33.73 -6.53
CA SER A 833 -11.35 -34.06 -7.77
C SER A 833 -11.89 -32.81 -8.47
N SER A 834 -12.32 -31.78 -7.72
CA SER A 834 -12.75 -30.49 -8.28
C SER A 834 -11.65 -29.77 -9.06
N LYS A 835 -10.40 -29.79 -8.57
CA LYS A 835 -9.25 -29.21 -9.27
C LYS A 835 -8.90 -29.97 -10.55
N LEU A 836 -8.96 -31.31 -10.49
CA LEU A 836 -8.78 -32.17 -11.67
C LEU A 836 -9.92 -32.02 -12.68
N GLU A 837 -11.14 -31.75 -12.22
CA GLU A 837 -12.30 -31.46 -13.07
C GLU A 837 -12.18 -30.09 -13.75
N GLY A 838 -11.68 -29.06 -13.06
CA GLY A 838 -11.34 -27.78 -13.67
C GLY A 838 -10.28 -27.92 -14.77
N LEU A 839 -9.20 -28.65 -14.51
CA LEU A 839 -8.14 -28.94 -15.48
C LEU A 839 -8.60 -29.83 -16.66
N ALA A 840 -9.66 -30.62 -16.46
CA ALA A 840 -10.32 -31.37 -17.54
C ALA A 840 -11.34 -30.52 -18.32
N ALA A 841 -11.94 -29.49 -17.70
CA ALA A 841 -12.89 -28.58 -18.33
C ALA A 841 -12.22 -27.48 -19.17
N SER A 842 -11.00 -27.06 -18.81
CA SER A 842 -10.16 -26.19 -19.65
C SER A 842 -9.56 -26.90 -20.87
N SER A 843 -9.68 -28.22 -20.96
CA SER A 843 -9.27 -29.02 -22.12
C SER A 843 -10.38 -29.06 -23.17
N TYR A 844 -10.04 -28.91 -24.45
CA TYR A 844 -11.03 -28.81 -25.54
C TYR A 844 -11.98 -30.02 -25.60
N SER A 845 -13.29 -29.76 -25.45
CA SER A 845 -14.43 -30.70 -25.48
C SER A 845 -14.73 -31.48 -24.19
N SER A 846 -15.67 -30.93 -23.41
CA SER A 846 -16.32 -31.60 -22.27
C SER A 846 -16.99 -32.95 -22.64
N SER A 847 -17.39 -33.13 -23.90
CA SER A 847 -17.99 -34.38 -24.38
C SER A 847 -17.01 -35.56 -24.46
N TYR A 848 -15.69 -35.30 -24.54
CA TYR A 848 -14.65 -36.35 -24.58
C TYR A 848 -14.37 -36.95 -23.19
N VAL A 849 -14.62 -36.17 -22.13
CA VAL A 849 -14.37 -36.54 -20.72
C VAL A 849 -15.55 -37.32 -20.11
N ALA A 850 -16.75 -37.14 -20.66
CA ALA A 850 -18.00 -37.69 -20.13
C ALA A 850 -17.98 -39.24 -20.05
N GLY A 851 -18.04 -39.77 -18.82
CA GLY A 851 -18.09 -41.21 -18.55
C GLY A 851 -16.74 -41.94 -18.54
N LYS A 852 -15.62 -41.26 -18.78
CA LYS A 852 -14.28 -41.83 -18.64
C LYS A 852 -13.79 -41.85 -17.18
N ALA A 853 -12.78 -42.68 -16.90
CA ALA A 853 -12.16 -42.78 -15.56
C ALA A 853 -11.23 -41.59 -15.28
N LYS A 854 -11.45 -40.93 -14.14
CA LYS A 854 -10.61 -39.83 -13.62
C LYS A 854 -9.32 -40.37 -12.98
N PRO A 855 -8.21 -39.62 -12.96
CA PRO A 855 -6.96 -40.06 -12.34
C PRO A 855 -7.09 -40.43 -10.85
N ASP A 856 -6.31 -41.42 -10.43
CA ASP A 856 -6.11 -41.82 -9.03
C ASP A 856 -5.30 -40.75 -8.28
N SER A 857 -5.98 -39.73 -7.74
CA SER A 857 -5.34 -38.63 -7.02
C SER A 857 -4.73 -39.01 -5.67
N SER A 858 -4.79 -40.29 -5.25
CA SER A 858 -3.97 -40.77 -4.14
C SER A 858 -2.48 -40.85 -4.48
N LYS A 859 -2.12 -40.67 -5.76
CA LYS A 859 -0.75 -40.70 -6.29
C LYS A 859 -0.42 -39.41 -7.02
N ALA A 860 0.87 -39.08 -7.05
CA ALA A 860 1.38 -38.07 -7.97
C ALA A 860 1.41 -38.66 -9.39
N PHE A 861 1.20 -37.82 -10.39
CA PHE A 861 1.22 -38.23 -11.80
C PHE A 861 1.71 -37.11 -12.72
N LEU A 862 2.19 -37.50 -13.90
CA LEU A 862 2.52 -36.60 -15.00
C LEU A 862 1.40 -36.60 -16.06
N LYS A 863 1.04 -35.42 -16.56
CA LYS A 863 0.22 -35.20 -17.76
C LYS A 863 1.14 -34.61 -18.84
N ILE A 864 1.38 -35.32 -19.94
CA ILE A 864 2.11 -34.74 -21.08
C ILE A 864 1.26 -33.64 -21.70
N ILE A 865 1.90 -32.52 -22.04
CA ILE A 865 1.28 -31.40 -22.74
C ILE A 865 1.69 -31.52 -24.21
N TYR A 866 0.71 -31.51 -25.12
CA TYR A 866 0.98 -31.51 -26.56
C TYR A 866 0.39 -30.25 -27.19
N TYR A 867 1.20 -29.55 -27.97
CA TYR A 867 0.74 -28.40 -28.73
C TYR A 867 -0.43 -28.79 -29.65
N HIS A 868 -1.50 -27.99 -29.64
CA HIS A 868 -2.83 -28.27 -30.22
C HIS A 868 -3.60 -29.51 -29.70
N MET A 869 -3.05 -30.35 -28.81
CA MET A 869 -3.72 -31.57 -28.32
C MET A 869 -3.64 -31.74 -26.80
N ASN A 870 -4.23 -30.79 -26.08
CA ASN A 870 -4.54 -30.95 -24.66
C ASN A 870 -5.66 -31.99 -24.44
N GLU A 871 -5.29 -33.27 -24.41
CA GLU A 871 -6.15 -34.32 -23.86
C GLU A 871 -6.38 -34.05 -22.36
N ALA A 872 -7.61 -34.24 -21.90
CA ALA A 872 -7.93 -34.12 -20.48
C ALA A 872 -7.13 -35.14 -19.64
N PRO A 873 -6.74 -34.82 -18.40
CA PRO A 873 -6.09 -35.76 -17.50
C PRO A 873 -7.08 -36.89 -17.13
N LEU A 874 -6.80 -38.09 -17.63
CA LEU A 874 -7.63 -39.29 -17.49
C LEU A 874 -6.76 -40.45 -17.00
N ASP A 875 -7.37 -41.43 -16.35
CA ASP A 875 -6.70 -42.64 -15.80
C ASP A 875 -5.96 -43.49 -16.85
N GLU A 876 -6.26 -43.28 -18.14
CA GLU A 876 -5.60 -43.90 -19.30
C GLU A 876 -4.53 -43.01 -19.96
N THR A 877 -4.57 -41.68 -19.78
CA THR A 877 -3.66 -40.71 -20.43
C THR A 877 -2.50 -40.25 -19.54
N VAL A 878 -2.64 -40.32 -18.22
CA VAL A 878 -1.60 -39.90 -17.26
C VAL A 878 -0.56 -40.99 -16.96
N TYR A 879 0.59 -40.56 -16.46
CA TYR A 879 1.69 -41.43 -16.02
C TYR A 879 1.81 -41.36 -14.49
N TYR A 880 1.43 -42.42 -13.78
CA TYR A 880 1.46 -42.46 -12.31
C TYR A 880 2.85 -42.76 -11.77
N LEU A 881 3.24 -42.09 -10.68
CA LEU A 881 4.44 -42.43 -9.92
C LEU A 881 4.38 -43.89 -9.43
N THR A 882 5.37 -44.69 -9.84
CA THR A 882 5.63 -46.04 -9.34
C THR A 882 6.71 -45.98 -8.26
N GLU A 883 6.44 -46.56 -7.10
CA GLU A 883 7.42 -46.71 -5.99
C GLU A 883 8.61 -47.62 -6.35
#